data_AF-A0A8H9CMG8-F1
#
_entry.id   AF-A0A8H9CMG8-F1
#
_cell.length_a   1.000
_cell.length_b   1.000
_cell.length_c   1.000
_cell.angle_alpha   90.00
_cell.angle_beta   90.00
_cell.angle_gamma   90.00
#
_symmetry.space_group_name_H-M   'P 1'
#
loop_
_entity.id
_entity.type
_entity.pdbx_description
1 polymer ?
#
loop_
_entity_poly.entity_id
_entity_poly.type
_entity_poly.pdbx_seq_one_letter_code
_entity_poly.pdbx_strand_id
1 'polypeptide(L)'
;MSLSPTPLPPALAQRYPVLVAAQIQGHEDSYVAQSARAVALALEGYGLRVQLVGALDDVETAFRADPGFSCVILGWGLCEQDLAGAMSIIRLIRKRTAQLPIMLGMAHAHRGRVPLEFVENIDGFIWQPEDSPEFLAGRIAAAAHRYLDTILPPFFGALVNFADTHEYSWHTPGHTGGTAFMKTAVGRSFLDFYGEQMLRSDLSVSVGELGSLNDHSGPVAAAERYAARVFGADYTFFSVGGSSASNQIILHSAVTDGDLVLVDRNCHKSLNYALNQSGAVPLYLRPRRNARGLIGPVPQGELTPEAVAKKISESPLARDKQARPVLAVLTNSTYDGLCYNVRTTTGELSRSVDRIHYDEAWYAYARFNALYEGRYGMHRGERHADDATVTVTHSTHKLLAALSQASMIHIRSGKVPVKPALFNEAFMMHTSTSPQYSIIASTDVSAKMMDDAGEYLTEESIGEAIAFRQAMVRLGNDMRMRDAQDWWFGVWQPDVVDGVPFGDIDPQRLHQGDAWVLRPGASWHGFGDLGADYCMLDPIKVTVLTPGMSLEGQMQGSGIPAPLVSRFLSSRGIVVEKTEPYSFLLLFSVGVTRGKWGSLVAGLMEFKRHYDANSPLEQVLPELPGSYPERYAGMGLRDLAEAMHQDMLATRMLHNMDAAFTLLPDPVSSPRDTYARLVRGEVEQIPVRDMQDRTVAVQLVPYPPGIPLMMPGEKAGADKRAVIDYLLAMEVFDGHFPGFEHDNHGVEIHRDAQGQPVYMIYVVKR
;
A
#
# COMPACT_ATOMS: atom_id res chain seq x y z
N MET A 1 -25.24 12.77 0.78
CA MET A 1 -25.97 12.40 -0.45
C MET A 1 -26.15 10.90 -0.42
N SER A 2 -27.38 10.38 -0.46
CA SER A 2 -27.56 8.93 -0.62
C SER A 2 -27.08 8.55 -2.02
N LEU A 3 -26.37 7.43 -2.13
CA LEU A 3 -26.15 6.79 -3.42
C LEU A 3 -27.51 6.63 -4.11
N SER A 4 -27.59 6.87 -5.42
CA SER A 4 -28.75 6.39 -6.16
C SER A 4 -28.70 4.86 -6.09
N PRO A 5 -29.71 4.19 -5.51
CA PRO A 5 -29.67 2.74 -5.36
C PRO A 5 -29.51 2.10 -6.74
N THR A 6 -28.53 1.22 -6.86
CA THR A 6 -28.28 0.46 -8.07
C THR A 6 -28.55 -0.99 -7.72
N PRO A 7 -29.70 -1.54 -8.13
CA PRO A 7 -30.15 -2.84 -7.66
C PRO A 7 -29.14 -3.90 -8.08
N LEU A 8 -28.88 -4.84 -7.17
CA LEU A 8 -28.05 -6.00 -7.46
C LEU A 8 -28.86 -6.97 -8.33
N PRO A 9 -28.33 -7.45 -9.48
CA PRO A 9 -29.04 -8.40 -10.32
C PRO A 9 -29.47 -9.66 -9.53
N PRO A 10 -30.66 -10.22 -9.77
CA PRO A 10 -31.19 -11.36 -9.01
C PRO A 10 -30.24 -12.57 -8.94
N ALA A 11 -29.49 -12.84 -10.01
CA ALA A 11 -28.51 -13.93 -10.06
C ALA A 11 -27.34 -13.74 -9.08
N LEU A 12 -26.95 -12.49 -8.82
CA LEU A 12 -25.94 -12.15 -7.82
C LEU A 12 -26.54 -12.07 -6.42
N ALA A 13 -27.77 -11.55 -6.29
CA ALA A 13 -28.48 -11.45 -5.02
C ALA A 13 -28.66 -12.80 -4.32
N GLN A 14 -28.91 -13.88 -5.07
CA GLN A 14 -29.01 -15.24 -4.53
C GLN A 14 -27.74 -15.72 -3.80
N ARG A 15 -26.58 -15.09 -4.05
CA ARG A 15 -25.33 -15.42 -3.36
C ARG A 15 -25.31 -14.95 -1.90
N TYR A 16 -26.22 -14.06 -1.49
CA TYR A 16 -26.27 -13.46 -0.17
C TYR A 16 -27.40 -14.06 0.69
N PRO A 17 -27.17 -15.16 1.43
CA PRO A 17 -28.21 -15.77 2.25
C PRO A 17 -28.63 -14.88 3.43
N VAL A 18 -29.81 -15.16 3.97
CA VAL A 18 -30.23 -14.72 5.30
C VAL A 18 -29.62 -15.66 6.34
N LEU A 19 -28.84 -15.14 7.27
CA LEU A 19 -28.29 -15.90 8.39
C LEU A 19 -29.27 -15.89 9.55
N VAL A 20 -29.64 -17.05 10.06
CA VAL A 20 -30.59 -17.20 11.16
C VAL A 20 -29.93 -17.99 12.29
N ALA A 21 -29.75 -17.32 13.43
CA ALA A 21 -29.28 -17.94 14.66
C ALA A 21 -30.47 -18.27 15.55
N ALA A 22 -30.75 -19.56 15.71
CA ALA A 22 -31.87 -20.04 16.52
C ALA A 22 -31.50 -21.32 17.25
N GLN A 23 -32.08 -21.54 18.42
CA GLN A 23 -31.86 -22.76 19.19
C GLN A 23 -32.63 -23.93 18.54
N ILE A 24 -31.96 -24.73 17.72
CA ILE A 24 -32.59 -25.80 16.92
C ILE A 24 -32.34 -27.20 17.54
N GLN A 25 -31.19 -27.41 18.18
CA GLN A 25 -30.85 -28.72 18.78
C GLN A 25 -31.64 -28.98 20.07
N GLY A 26 -32.22 -30.19 20.19
CA GLY A 26 -33.01 -30.64 21.35
C GLY A 26 -34.48 -30.16 21.36
N HIS A 27 -34.89 -29.36 20.37
CA HIS A 27 -36.23 -28.78 20.26
C HIS A 27 -36.79 -28.83 18.83
N GLU A 28 -36.43 -29.88 18.07
CA GLU A 28 -36.84 -30.04 16.66
C GLU A 28 -38.37 -30.07 16.48
N ASP A 29 -39.11 -30.52 17.47
CA ASP A 29 -40.58 -30.55 17.45
C ASP A 29 -41.25 -29.29 18.06
N SER A 30 -40.47 -28.27 18.43
CA SER A 30 -41.04 -27.03 18.99
C SER A 30 -41.75 -26.21 17.91
N TYR A 31 -42.85 -25.55 18.29
CA TYR A 31 -43.59 -24.66 17.38
C TYR A 31 -42.75 -23.48 16.87
N VAL A 32 -41.78 -23.03 17.68
CA VAL A 32 -40.80 -22.01 17.30
C VAL A 32 -39.89 -22.52 16.17
N ALA A 33 -39.37 -23.74 16.29
CA ALA A 33 -38.56 -24.36 15.23
C ALA A 33 -39.37 -24.64 13.95
N GLN A 34 -40.65 -25.01 14.08
CA GLN A 34 -41.54 -25.19 12.93
C GLN A 34 -41.82 -23.85 12.22
N SER A 35 -42.12 -22.78 12.96
CA SER A 35 -42.33 -21.44 12.38
C SER A 35 -41.06 -20.91 11.70
N ALA A 36 -39.90 -21.06 12.33
CA ALA A 36 -38.62 -20.65 11.73
C ALA A 36 -38.34 -21.39 10.40
N ARG A 37 -38.65 -22.70 10.31
CA ARG A 37 -38.55 -23.45 9.05
C ARG A 37 -39.57 -23.00 8.00
N ALA A 38 -40.81 -22.68 8.41
CA ALA A 38 -41.82 -22.16 7.49
C ALA A 38 -41.43 -20.79 6.93
N VAL A 39 -40.89 -19.89 7.76
CA VAL A 39 -40.34 -18.59 7.33
C VAL A 39 -39.17 -18.80 6.38
N ALA A 40 -38.27 -19.74 6.69
CA ALA A 40 -37.12 -20.05 5.84
C ALA A 40 -37.56 -20.54 4.45
N LEU A 41 -38.55 -21.43 4.39
CA LEU A 41 -39.13 -21.90 3.13
C LEU A 41 -39.83 -20.77 2.36
N ALA A 42 -40.57 -19.89 3.06
CA ALA A 42 -41.22 -18.74 2.43
C ALA A 42 -40.21 -17.74 1.85
N LEU A 43 -39.01 -17.59 2.46
CA LEU A 43 -37.92 -16.76 1.93
C LEU A 43 -37.36 -17.27 0.61
N GLU A 44 -37.38 -18.59 0.36
CA GLU A 44 -37.00 -19.16 -0.93
C GLU A 44 -37.90 -18.66 -2.07
N GLY A 45 -39.18 -18.40 -1.78
CA GLY A 45 -40.13 -17.78 -2.71
C GLY A 45 -39.75 -16.35 -3.12
N TYR A 46 -38.92 -15.67 -2.33
CA TYR A 46 -38.32 -14.36 -2.65
C TYR A 46 -36.92 -14.48 -3.27
N GLY A 47 -36.45 -15.70 -3.57
CA GLY A 47 -35.11 -15.95 -4.11
C GLY A 47 -33.99 -15.77 -3.10
N LEU A 48 -34.30 -15.78 -1.79
CA LEU A 48 -33.32 -15.65 -0.71
C LEU A 48 -33.03 -17.02 -0.11
N ARG A 49 -31.77 -17.43 -0.12
CA ARG A 49 -31.31 -18.64 0.57
C ARG A 49 -31.25 -18.37 2.08
N VAL A 50 -31.45 -19.40 2.90
CA VAL A 50 -31.38 -19.30 4.36
C VAL A 50 -30.29 -20.22 4.89
N GLN A 51 -29.45 -19.67 5.75
CA GLN A 51 -28.44 -20.43 6.50
C GLN A 51 -28.82 -20.42 7.98
N LEU A 52 -28.96 -21.62 8.56
CA LEU A 52 -29.33 -21.80 9.96
C LEU A 52 -28.09 -22.16 10.79
N VAL A 53 -27.91 -21.50 11.93
CA VAL A 53 -26.88 -21.82 12.92
C VAL A 53 -27.49 -21.99 14.31
N GLY A 54 -26.89 -22.87 15.11
CA GLY A 54 -27.44 -23.29 16.41
C GLY A 54 -26.98 -22.46 17.61
N ALA A 55 -25.88 -21.73 17.45
CA ALA A 55 -25.24 -20.96 18.51
C ALA A 55 -24.81 -19.56 18.02
N LEU A 56 -24.60 -18.64 18.97
CA LEU A 56 -24.10 -17.29 18.67
C LEU A 56 -22.65 -17.32 18.17
N ASP A 57 -21.79 -18.20 18.69
CA ASP A 57 -20.40 -18.34 18.26
C ASP A 57 -20.27 -18.75 16.77
N ASP A 58 -21.25 -19.51 16.25
CA ASP A 58 -21.31 -19.86 14.84
C ASP A 58 -21.62 -18.63 13.96
N VAL A 59 -22.40 -17.67 14.48
CA VAL A 59 -22.64 -16.39 13.79
C VAL A 59 -21.34 -15.61 13.68
N GLU A 60 -20.59 -15.51 14.78
CA GLU A 60 -19.29 -14.84 14.78
C GLU A 60 -18.34 -15.49 13.77
N THR A 61 -18.24 -16.82 13.81
CA THR A 61 -17.36 -17.59 12.90
C THR A 61 -17.76 -17.41 11.44
N ALA A 62 -19.06 -17.50 11.13
CA ALA A 62 -19.58 -17.28 9.80
C ALA A 62 -19.24 -15.87 9.28
N PHE A 63 -19.49 -14.84 10.08
CA PHE A 63 -19.17 -13.46 9.72
C PHE A 63 -17.69 -13.18 9.61
N ARG A 64 -16.84 -13.87 10.38
CA ARG A 64 -15.38 -13.78 10.25
C ARG A 64 -14.88 -14.42 8.95
N ALA A 65 -15.50 -15.52 8.51
CA ALA A 65 -15.16 -16.19 7.28
C ALA A 65 -15.65 -15.46 6.02
N ASP A 66 -16.92 -15.06 5.97
CA ASP A 66 -17.56 -14.45 4.80
C ASP A 66 -18.61 -13.41 5.25
N PRO A 67 -18.52 -12.13 4.84
CA PRO A 67 -19.53 -11.13 5.14
C PRO A 67 -20.73 -11.14 4.18
N GLY A 68 -20.78 -12.07 3.22
CA GLY A 68 -21.78 -12.13 2.15
C GLY A 68 -23.18 -12.53 2.58
N PHE A 69 -23.78 -11.85 3.56
CA PHE A 69 -25.16 -12.05 3.99
C PHE A 69 -26.06 -10.90 3.55
N SER A 70 -27.36 -11.14 3.43
CA SER A 70 -28.36 -10.11 3.09
C SER A 70 -29.19 -9.65 4.28
N CYS A 71 -29.28 -10.47 5.33
CA CYS A 71 -29.91 -10.14 6.60
C CYS A 71 -29.43 -11.11 7.68
N VAL A 72 -29.38 -10.66 8.94
CA VAL A 72 -29.10 -11.50 10.12
C VAL A 72 -30.31 -11.51 11.03
N ILE A 73 -30.72 -12.69 11.48
CA ILE A 73 -31.78 -12.87 12.46
C ILE A 73 -31.18 -13.53 13.69
N LEU A 74 -31.17 -12.83 14.82
CA LEU A 74 -30.68 -13.35 16.10
C LEU A 74 -31.85 -13.73 16.99
N GLY A 75 -31.96 -15.00 17.37
CA GLY A 75 -32.95 -15.46 18.32
C GLY A 75 -32.72 -14.86 19.71
N TRP A 76 -33.70 -14.14 20.24
CA TRP A 76 -33.57 -13.46 21.54
C TRP A 76 -33.30 -14.43 22.69
N GLY A 77 -33.84 -15.66 22.62
CA GLY A 77 -33.54 -16.69 23.62
C GLY A 77 -32.07 -17.09 23.69
N LEU A 78 -31.30 -16.95 22.59
CA LEU A 78 -29.84 -17.13 22.59
C LEU A 78 -29.15 -15.88 23.14
N CYS A 79 -29.59 -14.69 22.73
CA CYS A 79 -29.02 -13.42 23.20
C CYS A 79 -29.21 -13.20 24.69
N GLU A 80 -30.35 -13.59 25.26
CA GLU A 80 -30.66 -13.43 26.69
C GLU A 80 -29.75 -14.28 27.58
N GLN A 81 -29.22 -15.40 27.06
CA GLN A 81 -28.27 -16.26 27.78
C GLN A 81 -26.88 -15.62 27.89
N ASP A 82 -26.47 -14.84 26.89
CA ASP A 82 -25.22 -14.09 26.87
C ASP A 82 -25.39 -12.75 26.15
N LEU A 83 -25.84 -11.74 26.90
CA LEU A 83 -26.05 -10.39 26.37
C LEU A 83 -24.75 -9.74 25.90
N ALA A 84 -23.63 -10.03 26.58
CA ALA A 84 -22.33 -9.43 26.26
C ALA A 84 -21.76 -10.00 24.96
N GLY A 85 -21.78 -11.32 24.79
CA GLY A 85 -21.38 -11.99 23.56
C GLY A 85 -22.26 -11.61 22.37
N ALA A 86 -23.59 -11.61 22.54
CA ALA A 86 -24.51 -11.18 21.50
C ALA A 86 -24.26 -9.73 21.05
N MET A 87 -23.99 -8.81 21.97
CA MET A 87 -23.66 -7.43 21.63
C MET A 87 -22.30 -7.31 20.93
N SER A 88 -21.31 -8.12 21.33
CA SER A 88 -20.02 -8.21 20.64
C SER A 88 -20.19 -8.60 19.17
N ILE A 89 -21.05 -9.58 18.89
CA ILE A 89 -21.37 -10.03 17.52
C ILE A 89 -22.07 -8.93 16.73
N ILE A 90 -23.06 -8.25 17.33
CA ILE A 90 -23.74 -7.13 16.67
C ILE A 90 -22.74 -6.03 16.29
N ARG A 91 -21.83 -5.67 17.21
CA ARG A 91 -20.77 -4.68 16.93
C ARG A 91 -19.81 -5.17 15.84
N LEU A 92 -19.46 -6.45 15.80
CA LEU A 92 -18.65 -7.03 14.73
C LEU A 92 -19.35 -6.90 13.37
N ILE A 93 -20.64 -7.25 13.28
CA ILE A 93 -21.44 -7.12 12.07
C ILE A 93 -21.48 -5.65 11.64
N ARG A 94 -21.73 -4.71 12.56
CA ARG A 94 -21.75 -3.27 12.25
C ARG A 94 -20.40 -2.73 11.79
N LYS A 95 -19.29 -3.21 12.36
CA LYS A 95 -17.93 -2.82 11.93
C LYS A 95 -17.56 -3.34 10.53
N ARG A 96 -18.02 -4.53 10.15
CA ARG A 96 -17.67 -5.18 8.88
C ARG A 96 -18.66 -4.86 7.76
N THR A 97 -19.92 -4.65 8.10
CA THR A 97 -21.05 -4.42 7.18
C THR A 97 -22.05 -3.46 7.83
N ALA A 98 -21.74 -2.16 7.83
CA ALA A 98 -22.49 -1.15 8.58
C ALA A 98 -24.01 -1.19 8.34
N GLN A 99 -24.44 -1.41 7.08
CA GLN A 99 -25.84 -1.33 6.66
C GLN A 99 -26.59 -2.66 6.64
N LEU A 100 -25.95 -3.77 7.02
CA LEU A 100 -26.60 -5.09 6.97
C LEU A 100 -27.75 -5.17 8.00
N PRO A 101 -28.99 -5.52 7.60
CA PRO A 101 -30.09 -5.56 8.54
C PRO A 101 -29.93 -6.67 9.58
N ILE A 102 -30.10 -6.31 10.85
CA ILE A 102 -30.10 -7.23 11.99
C ILE A 102 -31.50 -7.22 12.61
N MET A 103 -32.16 -8.37 12.66
CA MET A 103 -33.48 -8.53 13.27
C MET A 103 -33.42 -9.44 14.50
N LEU A 104 -34.22 -9.13 15.53
CA LEU A 104 -34.38 -10.00 16.70
C LEU A 104 -35.59 -10.93 16.53
N GLY A 105 -35.33 -12.23 16.55
CA GLY A 105 -36.35 -13.27 16.60
C GLY A 105 -36.86 -13.47 18.03
N MET A 106 -38.06 -13.00 18.30
CA MET A 106 -38.72 -13.06 19.61
C MET A 106 -39.66 -14.27 19.69
N ALA A 107 -39.73 -14.88 20.88
CA ALA A 107 -40.70 -15.92 21.22
C ALA A 107 -41.35 -15.63 22.57
N HIS A 108 -42.58 -16.10 22.76
CA HIS A 108 -43.41 -15.78 23.93
C HIS A 108 -42.78 -16.21 25.28
N ALA A 109 -41.86 -17.20 25.28
CA ALA A 109 -41.13 -17.61 26.48
C ALA A 109 -40.15 -16.53 27.00
N HIS A 110 -39.77 -15.55 26.17
CA HIS A 110 -38.74 -14.56 26.45
C HIS A 110 -39.29 -13.12 26.44
N ARG A 111 -40.23 -12.83 27.36
CA ARG A 111 -40.83 -11.49 27.56
C ARG A 111 -39.91 -10.51 28.32
N GLY A 112 -38.63 -10.83 28.47
CA GLY A 112 -37.63 -9.98 29.11
C GLY A 112 -37.50 -8.62 28.42
N ARG A 113 -37.11 -7.59 29.17
CA ARG A 113 -36.85 -6.26 28.60
C ARG A 113 -35.58 -6.32 27.76
N VAL A 114 -35.70 -6.10 26.45
CA VAL A 114 -34.54 -5.92 25.56
C VAL A 114 -33.79 -4.65 25.98
N PRO A 115 -32.47 -4.72 26.28
CA PRO A 115 -31.68 -3.55 26.64
C PRO A 115 -31.68 -2.50 25.53
N LEU A 116 -31.58 -1.22 25.92
CA LEU A 116 -31.55 -0.09 24.97
C LEU A 116 -30.46 -0.27 23.90
N GLU A 117 -29.29 -0.72 24.32
CA GLU A 117 -28.15 -0.94 23.42
C GLU A 117 -28.46 -1.91 22.27
N PHE A 118 -29.28 -2.94 22.50
CA PHE A 118 -29.75 -3.82 21.43
C PHE A 118 -30.68 -3.08 20.49
N VAL A 119 -31.66 -2.35 21.04
CA VAL A 119 -32.63 -1.59 20.24
C VAL A 119 -31.94 -0.55 19.35
N GLU A 120 -30.86 0.06 19.81
CA GLU A 120 -30.06 1.03 19.06
C GLU A 120 -29.26 0.41 17.90
N ASN A 121 -29.01 -0.90 17.92
CA ASN A 121 -28.14 -1.58 16.96
C ASN A 121 -28.86 -2.62 16.07
N ILE A 122 -30.18 -2.75 16.17
CA ILE A 122 -31.01 -3.64 15.34
C ILE A 122 -31.98 -2.85 14.46
N ASP A 123 -32.46 -3.49 13.40
CA ASP A 123 -33.36 -2.92 12.41
C ASP A 123 -34.82 -3.35 12.60
N GLY A 124 -35.09 -4.36 13.43
CA GLY A 124 -36.45 -4.75 13.75
C GLY A 124 -36.63 -5.99 14.61
N PHE A 125 -37.89 -6.24 14.99
CA PHE A 125 -38.35 -7.42 15.73
C PHE A 125 -39.22 -8.32 14.84
N ILE A 126 -39.05 -9.63 15.00
CA ILE A 126 -39.83 -10.70 14.36
C ILE A 126 -40.42 -11.56 15.48
N TRP A 127 -41.74 -11.59 15.60
CA TRP A 127 -42.43 -12.44 16.57
C TRP A 127 -42.85 -13.76 15.90
N GLN A 128 -42.04 -14.80 16.08
CA GLN A 128 -42.13 -16.01 15.25
C GLN A 128 -43.47 -16.80 15.35
N PRO A 129 -44.13 -16.94 16.51
CA PRO A 129 -45.39 -17.68 16.59
C PRO A 129 -46.66 -16.82 16.52
N GLU A 130 -46.55 -15.49 16.41
CA GLU A 130 -47.70 -14.56 16.47
C GLU A 130 -48.12 -14.00 15.11
N ASP A 131 -47.37 -14.33 14.05
CA ASP A 131 -47.59 -13.82 12.70
C ASP A 131 -47.46 -14.94 11.64
N SER A 132 -48.01 -14.71 10.46
CA SER A 132 -47.92 -15.66 9.35
C SER A 132 -46.49 -15.76 8.82
N PRO A 133 -45.99 -16.97 8.50
CA PRO A 133 -44.66 -17.14 7.91
C PRO A 133 -44.44 -16.29 6.65
N GLU A 134 -45.46 -16.13 5.82
CA GLU A 134 -45.42 -15.36 4.57
C GLU A 134 -45.20 -13.86 4.82
N PHE A 135 -45.88 -13.29 5.83
CA PHE A 135 -45.71 -11.89 6.18
C PHE A 135 -44.33 -11.63 6.79
N LEU A 136 -43.86 -12.51 7.69
CA LEU A 136 -42.52 -12.40 8.27
C LEU A 136 -41.44 -12.52 7.20
N ALA A 137 -41.56 -13.50 6.29
CA ALA A 137 -40.66 -13.65 5.16
C ALA A 137 -40.66 -12.41 4.25
N GLY A 138 -41.84 -11.85 3.94
CA GLY A 138 -41.95 -10.62 3.15
C GLY A 138 -41.26 -9.42 3.80
N ARG A 139 -41.35 -9.27 5.13
CA ARG A 139 -40.63 -8.21 5.88
C ARG A 139 -39.12 -8.39 5.85
N ILE A 140 -38.64 -9.60 6.07
CA ILE A 140 -37.21 -9.96 6.00
C ILE A 140 -36.70 -9.71 4.57
N ALA A 141 -37.40 -10.20 3.56
CA ALA A 141 -37.04 -10.02 2.16
C ALA A 141 -36.97 -8.55 1.77
N ALA A 142 -37.94 -7.74 2.21
CA ALA A 142 -37.92 -6.31 1.93
C ALA A 142 -36.70 -5.60 2.56
N ALA A 143 -36.28 -6.00 3.76
CA ALA A 143 -35.06 -5.45 4.37
C ALA A 143 -33.79 -5.94 3.66
N ALA A 144 -33.73 -7.24 3.34
CA ALA A 144 -32.63 -7.84 2.61
C ALA A 144 -32.42 -7.17 1.24
N HIS A 145 -33.48 -7.03 0.43
CA HIS A 145 -33.38 -6.37 -0.87
C HIS A 145 -32.99 -4.89 -0.76
N ARG A 146 -33.55 -4.14 0.21
CA ARG A 146 -33.12 -2.75 0.44
C ARG A 146 -31.63 -2.63 0.72
N TYR A 147 -31.06 -3.58 1.47
CA TYR A 147 -29.62 -3.63 1.70
C TYR A 147 -28.85 -4.00 0.43
N LEU A 148 -29.28 -5.04 -0.29
CA LEU A 148 -28.62 -5.47 -1.53
C LEU A 148 -28.60 -4.37 -2.61
N ASP A 149 -29.57 -3.47 -2.63
CA ASP A 149 -29.59 -2.30 -3.52
C ASP A 149 -28.54 -1.23 -3.19
N THR A 150 -27.83 -1.37 -2.07
CA THR A 150 -26.80 -0.42 -1.57
C THR A 150 -25.37 -0.95 -1.64
N ILE A 151 -25.17 -2.25 -1.94
CA ILE A 151 -23.83 -2.85 -1.88
C ILE A 151 -22.95 -2.43 -3.06
N LEU A 152 -23.55 -2.12 -4.21
CA LEU A 152 -22.83 -1.73 -5.41
C LEU A 152 -22.55 -0.22 -5.39
N PRO A 153 -21.28 0.20 -5.56
CA PRO A 153 -20.95 1.61 -5.73
C PRO A 153 -21.32 2.11 -7.14
N PRO A 154 -21.32 3.45 -7.38
CA PRO A 154 -21.97 4.04 -8.54
C PRO A 154 -21.53 3.48 -9.90
N PHE A 155 -20.23 3.39 -10.15
CA PHE A 155 -19.71 2.97 -11.45
C PHE A 155 -19.76 1.45 -11.60
N PHE A 156 -19.31 0.70 -10.59
CA PHE A 156 -19.37 -0.76 -10.66
C PHE A 156 -20.81 -1.27 -10.76
N GLY A 157 -21.75 -0.66 -10.03
CA GLY A 157 -23.16 -1.00 -10.13
C GLY A 157 -23.74 -0.77 -11.52
N ALA A 158 -23.44 0.38 -12.13
CA ALA A 158 -23.85 0.65 -13.51
C ALA A 158 -23.25 -0.37 -14.49
N LEU A 159 -21.97 -0.72 -14.32
CA LEU A 159 -21.28 -1.71 -15.16
C LEU A 159 -21.89 -3.12 -15.03
N VAL A 160 -22.22 -3.55 -13.80
CA VAL A 160 -22.88 -4.83 -13.52
C VAL A 160 -24.25 -4.89 -14.18
N ASN A 161 -25.05 -3.83 -14.05
CA ASN A 161 -26.38 -3.78 -14.65
C ASN A 161 -26.34 -3.71 -16.17
N PHE A 162 -25.40 -2.97 -16.76
CA PHE A 162 -25.20 -2.97 -18.20
C PHE A 162 -24.85 -4.37 -18.72
N ALA A 163 -23.90 -5.06 -18.07
CA ALA A 163 -23.48 -6.40 -18.49
C ALA A 163 -24.65 -7.41 -18.51
N ASP A 164 -25.64 -7.23 -17.63
CA ASP A 164 -26.84 -8.07 -17.50
C ASP A 164 -27.92 -7.79 -18.57
N THR A 165 -27.80 -6.73 -19.38
CA THR A 165 -28.77 -6.43 -20.45
C THR A 165 -28.62 -7.31 -21.70
N HIS A 166 -27.48 -8.01 -21.84
CA HIS A 166 -27.19 -8.96 -22.93
C HIS A 166 -27.30 -8.38 -24.37
N GLU A 167 -27.16 -7.07 -24.56
CA GLU A 167 -27.29 -6.44 -25.87
C GLU A 167 -26.10 -6.73 -26.82
N TYR A 168 -26.38 -6.75 -28.13
CA TYR A 168 -25.35 -6.86 -29.17
C TYR A 168 -24.67 -5.51 -29.41
N SER A 169 -23.35 -5.47 -29.21
CA SER A 169 -22.54 -4.28 -29.45
C SER A 169 -22.04 -4.19 -30.90
N TRP A 170 -22.17 -3.01 -31.51
CA TRP A 170 -21.61 -2.66 -32.83
C TRP A 170 -20.50 -1.61 -32.73
N HIS A 171 -19.87 -1.50 -31.57
CA HIS A 171 -18.85 -0.52 -31.24
C HIS A 171 -17.57 -1.18 -30.70
N THR A 172 -16.53 -0.39 -30.44
CA THR A 172 -15.31 -0.85 -29.78
C THR A 172 -15.55 -1.28 -28.33
N PRO A 173 -14.75 -2.22 -27.77
CA PRO A 173 -13.60 -2.88 -28.39
C PRO A 173 -13.95 -3.99 -29.40
N GLY A 174 -13.04 -4.26 -30.34
CA GLY A 174 -13.27 -5.18 -31.47
C GLY A 174 -13.47 -6.66 -31.09
N HIS A 175 -13.23 -7.05 -29.83
CA HIS A 175 -13.57 -8.40 -29.35
C HIS A 175 -15.06 -8.57 -29.03
N THR A 176 -15.83 -7.48 -28.97
CA THR A 176 -17.29 -7.45 -28.76
C THR A 176 -17.74 -8.35 -27.61
N GLY A 177 -17.34 -8.00 -26.38
CA GLY A 177 -17.67 -8.81 -25.19
C GLY A 177 -16.98 -10.18 -25.14
N GLY A 178 -16.01 -10.44 -26.01
CA GLY A 178 -15.22 -11.68 -26.05
C GLY A 178 -15.58 -12.62 -27.22
N THR A 179 -16.59 -12.28 -28.03
CA THR A 179 -17.00 -13.09 -29.19
C THR A 179 -15.86 -13.30 -30.20
N ALA A 180 -14.95 -12.34 -30.39
CA ALA A 180 -13.83 -12.56 -31.30
C ALA A 180 -12.85 -13.65 -30.81
N PHE A 181 -12.66 -13.77 -29.49
CA PHE A 181 -11.78 -14.78 -28.90
C PHE A 181 -12.32 -16.21 -29.11
N MET A 182 -13.64 -16.37 -29.24
CA MET A 182 -14.28 -17.65 -29.56
C MET A 182 -13.88 -18.23 -30.92
N LYS A 183 -13.26 -17.45 -31.81
CA LYS A 183 -12.97 -17.84 -33.19
C LYS A 183 -11.70 -18.69 -33.34
N THR A 184 -10.87 -18.84 -32.30
CA THR A 184 -9.65 -19.66 -32.34
C THR A 184 -9.48 -20.44 -31.04
N ALA A 185 -8.72 -21.54 -31.06
CA ALA A 185 -8.45 -22.34 -29.86
C ALA A 185 -7.72 -21.52 -28.78
N VAL A 186 -6.72 -20.74 -29.17
CA VAL A 186 -5.98 -19.87 -28.25
C VAL A 186 -6.88 -18.77 -27.65
N GLY A 187 -7.77 -18.20 -28.45
CA GLY A 187 -8.73 -17.22 -27.96
C GLY A 187 -9.76 -17.85 -27.01
N ARG A 188 -10.23 -19.07 -27.29
CA ARG A 188 -11.12 -19.77 -26.38
C ARG A 188 -10.46 -20.03 -25.03
N SER A 189 -9.20 -20.48 -25.02
CA SER A 189 -8.43 -20.62 -23.78
C SER A 189 -8.27 -19.29 -23.03
N PHE A 190 -8.06 -18.18 -23.74
CA PHE A 190 -8.01 -16.84 -23.14
C PHE A 190 -9.34 -16.46 -22.47
N LEU A 191 -10.46 -16.69 -23.15
CA LEU A 191 -11.80 -16.43 -22.61
C LEU A 191 -12.10 -17.33 -21.41
N ASP A 192 -11.77 -18.62 -21.46
CA ASP A 192 -12.00 -19.55 -20.36
C ASP A 192 -11.12 -19.21 -19.14
N PHE A 193 -9.91 -18.69 -19.35
CA PHE A 193 -9.01 -18.27 -18.27
C PHE A 193 -9.49 -16.99 -17.57
N TYR A 194 -9.84 -15.94 -18.33
CA TYR A 194 -10.26 -14.65 -17.75
C TYR A 194 -11.74 -14.59 -17.37
N GLY A 195 -12.59 -15.39 -18.03
CA GLY A 195 -14.03 -15.39 -17.86
C GLY A 195 -14.75 -14.34 -18.72
N GLU A 196 -15.99 -14.67 -19.11
CA GLU A 196 -16.81 -13.84 -19.99
C GLU A 196 -17.16 -12.48 -19.35
N GLN A 197 -17.42 -12.43 -18.04
CA GLN A 197 -17.85 -11.21 -17.37
C GLN A 197 -16.81 -10.08 -17.46
N MET A 198 -15.52 -10.42 -17.32
CA MET A 198 -14.44 -9.45 -17.49
C MET A 198 -14.45 -8.86 -18.90
N LEU A 199 -14.60 -9.72 -19.93
CA LEU A 199 -14.60 -9.30 -21.33
C LEU A 199 -15.88 -8.53 -21.73
N ARG A 200 -17.03 -8.84 -21.14
CA ARG A 200 -18.27 -8.07 -21.33
C ARG A 200 -18.21 -6.70 -20.67
N SER A 201 -17.42 -6.57 -19.59
CA SER A 201 -17.20 -5.31 -18.89
C SER A 201 -16.13 -4.41 -19.55
N ASP A 202 -15.39 -4.94 -20.53
CA ASP A 202 -14.41 -4.19 -21.32
C ASP A 202 -15.12 -3.41 -22.43
N LEU A 203 -15.49 -2.17 -22.10
CA LEU A 203 -16.34 -1.30 -22.90
C LEU A 203 -15.62 0.00 -23.27
N SER A 204 -16.28 0.82 -24.08
CA SER A 204 -15.78 2.14 -24.46
C SER A 204 -16.81 3.23 -24.17
N VAL A 205 -16.41 4.49 -24.32
CA VAL A 205 -17.27 5.68 -24.21
C VAL A 205 -18.48 5.65 -25.14
N SER A 206 -18.51 4.74 -26.13
CA SER A 206 -19.69 4.47 -26.96
C SER A 206 -20.92 4.04 -26.15
N VAL A 207 -20.71 3.48 -24.95
CA VAL A 207 -21.77 3.15 -23.99
C VAL A 207 -22.06 4.39 -23.14
N GLY A 208 -22.90 5.29 -23.66
CA GLY A 208 -23.15 6.60 -23.05
C GLY A 208 -23.73 6.56 -21.63
N GLU A 209 -24.43 5.50 -21.25
CA GLU A 209 -25.00 5.34 -19.90
C GLU A 209 -23.95 5.17 -18.79
N LEU A 210 -22.73 4.72 -19.13
CA LEU A 210 -21.62 4.60 -18.18
C LEU A 210 -20.83 5.91 -18.02
N GLY A 211 -21.13 6.92 -18.83
CA GLY A 211 -20.42 8.19 -18.85
C GLY A 211 -19.01 8.07 -19.42
N SER A 212 -18.14 9.00 -19.05
CA SER A 212 -16.78 9.13 -19.57
C SER A 212 -15.83 9.51 -18.44
N LEU A 213 -14.68 8.82 -18.38
CA LEU A 213 -13.60 9.14 -17.44
C LEU A 213 -12.97 10.50 -17.74
N ASN A 214 -12.69 10.79 -19.02
CA ASN A 214 -12.03 12.03 -19.43
C ASN A 214 -12.95 13.26 -19.31
N ASP A 215 -14.28 13.06 -19.32
CA ASP A 215 -15.24 14.15 -19.15
C ASP A 215 -15.76 14.26 -17.71
N HIS A 216 -15.37 13.35 -16.82
CA HIS A 216 -15.89 13.23 -15.44
C HIS A 216 -17.41 13.28 -15.41
N SER A 217 -18.06 12.40 -16.18
CA SER A 217 -19.51 12.43 -16.41
C SER A 217 -20.20 11.12 -16.04
N GLY A 218 -21.53 11.16 -15.87
CA GLY A 218 -22.34 9.98 -15.58
C GLY A 218 -21.95 9.24 -14.29
N PRO A 219 -22.03 7.89 -14.29
CA PRO A 219 -21.59 7.05 -13.17
C PRO A 219 -20.14 7.26 -12.74
N VAL A 220 -19.21 7.58 -13.66
CA VAL A 220 -17.82 7.90 -13.28
C VAL A 220 -17.75 9.12 -12.37
N ALA A 221 -18.45 10.21 -12.72
CA ALA A 221 -18.52 11.42 -11.89
C ALA A 221 -19.15 11.16 -10.51
N ALA A 222 -20.11 10.23 -10.46
CA ALA A 222 -20.74 9.83 -9.21
C ALA A 222 -19.74 9.04 -8.33
N ALA A 223 -18.97 8.13 -8.91
CA ALA A 223 -17.91 7.37 -8.23
C ALA A 223 -16.78 8.27 -7.72
N GLU A 224 -16.33 9.24 -8.52
CA GLU A 224 -15.31 10.22 -8.11
C GLU A 224 -15.78 11.10 -6.94
N ARG A 225 -17.02 11.62 -6.99
CA ARG A 225 -17.63 12.36 -5.85
C ARG A 225 -17.82 11.48 -4.63
N TYR A 226 -18.20 10.22 -4.83
CA TYR A 226 -18.32 9.24 -3.77
C TYR A 226 -16.97 9.02 -3.07
N ALA A 227 -15.91 8.74 -3.84
CA ALA A 227 -14.57 8.60 -3.31
C ALA A 227 -14.07 9.89 -2.63
N ALA A 228 -14.34 11.07 -3.17
CA ALA A 228 -14.01 12.34 -2.51
C ALA A 228 -14.62 12.44 -1.10
N ARG A 229 -15.89 12.06 -0.92
CA ARG A 229 -16.51 12.00 0.41
C ARG A 229 -15.79 11.00 1.33
N VAL A 230 -15.57 9.78 0.85
CA VAL A 230 -14.96 8.69 1.63
C VAL A 230 -13.55 9.09 2.10
N PHE A 231 -12.75 9.62 1.18
CA PHE A 231 -11.36 10.00 1.42
C PHE A 231 -11.19 11.44 1.99
N GLY A 232 -12.28 12.18 2.17
CA GLY A 232 -12.27 13.52 2.77
C GLY A 232 -11.64 14.61 1.91
N ALA A 233 -11.68 14.45 0.59
CA ALA A 233 -11.18 15.40 -0.38
C ALA A 233 -12.30 16.33 -0.87
N ASP A 234 -11.94 17.50 -1.39
CA ASP A 234 -12.88 18.37 -2.10
C ASP A 234 -13.18 17.80 -3.49
N TYR A 235 -12.15 17.27 -4.15
CA TYR A 235 -12.25 16.59 -5.43
C TYR A 235 -11.40 15.32 -5.42
N THR A 236 -11.87 14.29 -6.11
CA THR A 236 -11.12 13.08 -6.41
C THR A 236 -11.20 12.80 -7.90
N PHE A 237 -10.06 12.43 -8.51
CA PHE A 237 -9.98 11.98 -9.90
C PHE A 237 -9.47 10.53 -9.93
N PHE A 238 -10.09 9.68 -10.74
CA PHE A 238 -9.61 8.30 -10.93
C PHE A 238 -8.59 8.24 -12.07
N SER A 239 -7.45 7.58 -11.84
CA SER A 239 -6.39 7.40 -12.83
C SER A 239 -6.18 5.92 -13.13
N VAL A 240 -6.08 5.59 -14.41
CA VAL A 240 -5.78 4.23 -14.92
C VAL A 240 -4.31 4.06 -15.33
N GLY A 241 -3.46 5.08 -15.11
CA GLY A 241 -2.01 5.05 -15.38
C GLY A 241 -1.16 4.83 -14.12
N GLY A 242 -1.79 4.45 -13.00
CA GLY A 242 -1.18 4.39 -11.68
C GLY A 242 -0.76 5.77 -11.15
N SER A 243 -0.21 5.79 -9.93
CA SER A 243 0.30 7.05 -9.35
C SER A 243 1.44 7.66 -10.16
N SER A 244 2.09 6.88 -11.03
CA SER A 244 3.06 7.38 -12.01
C SER A 244 2.46 8.44 -12.95
N ALA A 245 1.27 8.18 -13.49
CA ALA A 245 0.53 9.16 -14.29
C ALA A 245 -0.07 10.25 -13.40
N SER A 246 -0.59 9.89 -12.23
CA SER A 246 -1.18 10.85 -11.28
C SER A 246 -0.19 11.94 -10.85
N ASN A 247 1.06 11.58 -10.57
CA ASN A 247 2.13 12.53 -10.24
C ASN A 247 2.45 13.46 -11.44
N GLN A 248 2.41 12.95 -12.68
CA GLN A 248 2.61 13.76 -13.89
C GLN A 248 1.44 14.73 -14.12
N ILE A 249 0.20 14.29 -13.90
CA ILE A 249 -1.01 15.13 -13.98
C ILE A 249 -0.91 16.30 -13.00
N ILE A 250 -0.58 16.03 -11.73
CA ILE A 250 -0.47 17.06 -10.70
C ILE A 250 0.61 18.09 -11.07
N LEU A 251 1.80 17.63 -11.47
CA LEU A 251 2.87 18.56 -11.86
C LEU A 251 2.48 19.38 -13.09
N HIS A 252 1.96 18.76 -14.16
CA HIS A 252 1.51 19.49 -15.35
C HIS A 252 0.34 20.46 -15.08
N SER A 253 -0.47 20.21 -14.05
CA SER A 253 -1.56 21.12 -13.68
C SER A 253 -1.08 22.42 -13.01
N ALA A 254 0.18 22.46 -12.54
CA ALA A 254 0.66 23.51 -11.65
C ALA A 254 2.04 24.08 -12.01
N VAL A 255 2.82 23.42 -12.87
CA VAL A 255 4.23 23.73 -13.10
C VAL A 255 4.50 23.97 -14.59
N THR A 256 5.21 25.05 -14.89
CA THR A 256 5.62 25.43 -16.25
C THR A 256 7.14 25.48 -16.39
N ASP A 257 7.60 25.69 -17.62
CA ASP A 257 9.03 25.69 -17.95
C ASP A 257 9.78 26.77 -17.15
N GLY A 258 10.80 26.34 -16.42
CA GLY A 258 11.63 27.21 -15.60
C GLY A 258 11.08 27.53 -14.21
N ASP A 259 9.89 27.07 -13.83
CA ASP A 259 9.39 27.22 -12.46
C ASP A 259 10.26 26.45 -11.46
N LEU A 260 10.39 26.99 -10.24
CA LEU A 260 11.09 26.31 -9.15
C LEU A 260 10.14 25.34 -8.44
N VAL A 261 10.59 24.12 -8.19
CA VAL A 261 9.82 23.09 -7.47
C VAL A 261 10.66 22.51 -6.34
N LEU A 262 10.12 22.49 -5.12
CA LEU A 262 10.74 21.76 -4.01
C LEU A 262 10.38 20.28 -4.11
N VAL A 263 11.37 19.40 -4.10
CA VAL A 263 11.15 17.96 -4.32
C VAL A 263 11.89 17.16 -3.28
N ASP A 264 11.21 16.25 -2.60
CA ASP A 264 11.87 15.24 -1.77
C ASP A 264 12.92 14.48 -2.58
N ARG A 265 14.16 14.40 -2.10
CA ARG A 265 15.19 13.58 -2.75
C ARG A 265 14.80 12.09 -2.73
N ASN A 266 14.03 11.67 -1.73
CA ASN A 266 13.34 10.39 -1.70
C ASN A 266 12.05 10.45 -2.54
N CYS A 267 12.19 10.65 -3.84
CA CYS A 267 11.06 10.69 -4.78
C CYS A 267 11.03 9.47 -5.69
N HIS A 268 9.82 9.06 -6.05
CA HIS A 268 9.60 8.04 -7.06
C HIS A 268 10.05 8.52 -8.45
N LYS A 269 10.52 7.59 -9.30
CA LYS A 269 10.98 7.88 -10.68
C LYS A 269 10.02 8.72 -11.52
N SER A 270 8.71 8.58 -11.28
CA SER A 270 7.68 9.35 -11.99
C SER A 270 7.79 10.85 -11.75
N LEU A 271 8.26 11.29 -10.58
CA LEU A 271 8.47 12.71 -10.30
C LEU A 271 9.62 13.27 -11.13
N ASN A 272 10.71 12.51 -11.32
CA ASN A 272 11.78 12.90 -12.24
C ASN A 272 11.26 13.04 -13.68
N TYR A 273 10.42 12.10 -14.16
CA TYR A 273 9.80 12.23 -15.49
C TYR A 273 8.88 13.45 -15.59
N ALA A 274 8.10 13.73 -14.54
CA ALA A 274 7.24 14.90 -14.51
C ALA A 274 8.02 16.23 -14.47
N LEU A 275 9.15 16.29 -13.76
CA LEU A 275 10.06 17.44 -13.75
C LEU A 275 10.68 17.67 -15.14
N ASN A 276 11.10 16.60 -15.82
CA ASN A 276 11.59 16.66 -17.20
C ASN A 276 10.52 17.21 -18.16
N GLN A 277 9.32 16.62 -18.16
CA GLN A 277 8.25 17.00 -19.09
C GLN A 277 7.76 18.44 -18.88
N SER A 278 7.66 18.89 -17.63
CA SER A 278 7.25 20.26 -17.30
C SER A 278 8.33 21.32 -17.55
N GLY A 279 9.61 20.93 -17.56
CA GLY A 279 10.73 21.88 -17.58
C GLY A 279 11.01 22.56 -16.24
N ALA A 280 10.52 21.96 -15.16
CA ALA A 280 10.75 22.45 -13.81
C ALA A 280 12.24 22.46 -13.46
N VAL A 281 12.64 23.42 -12.62
CA VAL A 281 13.94 23.44 -11.96
C VAL A 281 13.79 22.91 -10.54
N PRO A 282 14.25 21.67 -10.27
CA PRO A 282 14.08 21.06 -8.95
C PRO A 282 15.07 21.62 -7.92
N LEU A 283 14.57 21.81 -6.71
CA LEU A 283 15.32 22.10 -5.50
C LEU A 283 15.08 20.96 -4.50
N TYR A 284 16.10 20.16 -4.23
CA TYR A 284 15.92 18.93 -3.45
C TYR A 284 15.86 19.19 -1.95
N LEU A 285 14.85 18.61 -1.30
CA LEU A 285 14.74 18.46 0.15
C LEU A 285 15.52 17.21 0.57
N ARG A 286 16.40 17.33 1.57
CA ARG A 286 17.30 16.23 1.96
C ARG A 286 16.70 15.43 3.11
N PRO A 287 16.33 14.15 2.90
CA PRO A 287 15.92 13.27 3.99
C PRO A 287 17.10 12.94 4.91
N ARG A 288 16.80 12.66 6.18
CA ARG A 288 17.77 12.00 7.09
C ARG A 288 18.00 10.57 6.66
N ARG A 289 19.06 9.96 7.17
CA ARG A 289 19.31 8.52 7.11
C ARG A 289 19.74 8.04 8.48
N ASN A 290 19.53 6.75 8.74
CA ASN A 290 20.17 6.09 9.87
C ASN A 290 21.33 5.23 9.37
N ALA A 291 22.17 4.81 10.30
CA ALA A 291 23.39 4.09 9.99
C ALA A 291 23.15 2.69 9.39
N ARG A 292 21.89 2.20 9.41
CA ARG A 292 21.50 0.94 8.76
C ARG A 292 21.11 1.12 7.29
N GLY A 293 21.07 2.35 6.79
CA GLY A 293 20.73 2.66 5.41
C GLY A 293 19.26 2.96 5.16
N LEU A 294 18.41 2.96 6.20
CA LEU A 294 17.00 3.33 6.04
C LEU A 294 16.87 4.82 5.77
N ILE A 295 15.95 5.17 4.88
CA ILE A 295 15.62 6.56 4.56
C ILE A 295 14.69 7.12 5.63
N GLY A 296 15.16 8.17 6.29
CA GLY A 296 14.43 8.94 7.28
C GLY A 296 13.56 10.04 6.68
N PRO A 297 12.85 10.80 7.52
CA PRO A 297 12.08 11.95 7.05
C PRO A 297 13.01 13.11 6.67
N VAL A 298 12.53 13.99 5.79
CA VAL A 298 13.06 15.34 5.60
C VAL A 298 12.94 16.09 6.93
N PRO A 299 14.02 16.60 7.54
CA PRO A 299 13.95 17.37 8.78
C PRO A 299 13.05 18.59 8.66
N GLN A 300 12.32 18.95 9.73
CA GLN A 300 11.48 20.15 9.75
C GLN A 300 12.25 21.41 9.34
N GLY A 301 13.52 21.54 9.77
CA GLY A 301 14.38 22.67 9.42
C GLY A 301 14.61 22.86 7.92
N GLU A 302 14.54 21.80 7.10
CA GLU A 302 14.67 21.88 5.64
C GLU A 302 13.41 22.48 4.95
N LEU A 303 12.29 22.58 5.67
CA LEU A 303 11.00 23.09 5.16
C LEU A 303 10.80 24.60 5.41
N THR A 304 11.69 25.21 6.22
CA THR A 304 11.58 26.61 6.63
C THR A 304 11.83 27.58 5.47
N PRO A 305 11.25 28.80 5.48
CA PRO A 305 11.53 29.82 4.47
C PRO A 305 13.02 30.15 4.32
N GLU A 306 13.77 30.16 5.41
CA GLU A 306 15.21 30.43 5.43
C GLU A 306 15.99 29.32 4.72
N ALA A 307 15.63 28.05 4.95
CA ALA A 307 16.25 26.92 4.25
C ALA A 307 15.90 26.91 2.75
N VAL A 308 14.66 27.24 2.39
CA VAL A 308 14.22 27.35 0.99
C VAL A 308 14.98 28.49 0.28
N ALA A 309 15.06 29.67 0.89
CA ALA A 309 15.81 30.81 0.34
C ALA A 309 17.30 30.47 0.14
N LYS A 310 17.90 29.78 1.12
CA LYS A 310 19.27 29.29 1.02
C LYS A 310 19.46 28.36 -0.18
N LYS A 311 18.59 27.36 -0.36
CA LYS A 311 18.63 26.43 -1.50
C LYS A 311 18.54 27.13 -2.85
N ILE A 312 17.69 28.16 -2.96
CA ILE A 312 17.57 28.98 -4.18
C ILE A 312 18.91 29.69 -4.45
N SER A 313 19.48 30.35 -3.45
CA SER A 313 20.72 31.12 -3.60
C SER A 313 21.94 30.27 -3.92
N GLU A 314 22.01 29.04 -3.42
CA GLU A 314 23.13 28.12 -3.61
C GLU A 314 23.01 27.31 -4.91
N SER A 315 21.81 27.16 -5.47
CA SER A 315 21.59 26.35 -6.66
C SER A 315 22.08 27.05 -7.93
N PRO A 316 22.99 26.45 -8.72
CA PRO A 316 23.44 27.04 -9.98
C PRO A 316 22.32 27.12 -11.03
N LEU A 317 21.24 26.36 -10.87
CA LEU A 317 20.08 26.36 -11.77
C LEU A 317 18.99 27.36 -11.35
N ALA A 318 19.04 27.89 -10.12
CA ALA A 318 17.98 28.73 -9.55
C ALA A 318 18.45 30.10 -9.03
N ARG A 319 19.74 30.32 -8.76
CA ARG A 319 20.24 31.56 -8.14
C ARG A 319 19.89 32.85 -8.90
N ASP A 320 19.75 32.77 -10.21
CA ASP A 320 19.40 33.90 -11.08
C ASP A 320 17.88 34.08 -11.22
N LYS A 321 17.08 33.21 -10.59
CA LYS A 321 15.61 33.24 -10.60
C LYS A 321 15.11 33.87 -9.30
N GLN A 322 14.62 35.10 -9.38
CA GLN A 322 13.88 35.74 -8.28
C GLN A 322 12.44 35.22 -8.21
N ALA A 323 12.25 33.91 -8.12
CA ALA A 323 10.94 33.27 -8.12
C ALA A 323 10.73 32.42 -6.86
N ARG A 324 9.50 32.45 -6.33
CA ARG A 324 9.06 31.56 -5.25
C ARG A 324 8.76 30.18 -5.84
N PRO A 325 9.07 29.06 -5.15
CA PRO A 325 8.70 27.75 -5.65
C PRO A 325 7.18 27.60 -5.77
N VAL A 326 6.71 27.02 -6.88
CA VAL A 326 5.27 26.94 -7.21
C VAL A 326 4.59 25.71 -6.60
N LEU A 327 5.38 24.68 -6.28
CA LEU A 327 4.95 23.40 -5.74
C LEU A 327 6.05 22.83 -4.83
N ALA A 328 5.63 22.21 -3.73
CA ALA A 328 6.48 21.32 -2.94
C ALA A 328 5.96 19.88 -3.04
N VAL A 329 6.85 18.89 -3.14
CA VAL A 329 6.50 17.46 -3.18
C VAL A 329 7.19 16.73 -2.04
N LEU A 330 6.43 15.98 -1.25
CA LEU A 330 6.92 15.11 -0.17
C LEU A 330 6.34 13.70 -0.31
N THR A 331 7.16 12.67 -0.13
CA THR A 331 6.68 11.27 -0.13
C THR A 331 6.21 10.89 1.26
N ASN A 332 4.92 10.56 1.45
CA ASN A 332 4.34 10.25 2.76
C ASN A 332 3.36 9.06 2.74
N SER A 333 3.60 7.95 3.42
CA SER A 333 4.79 7.62 4.19
C SER A 333 6.01 7.40 3.28
N THR A 334 7.20 7.34 3.87
CA THR A 334 8.35 6.72 3.20
C THR A 334 8.06 5.24 2.90
N TYR A 335 8.90 4.61 2.08
CA TYR A 335 8.79 3.19 1.74
C TYR A 335 8.76 2.30 3.00
N ASP A 336 9.67 2.58 3.94
CA ASP A 336 9.84 1.85 5.20
C ASP A 336 8.83 2.25 6.29
N GLY A 337 7.81 3.06 5.95
CA GLY A 337 6.69 3.37 6.86
C GLY A 337 6.88 4.57 7.77
N LEU A 338 7.76 5.52 7.44
CA LEU A 338 7.87 6.75 8.22
C LEU A 338 6.80 7.75 7.79
N CYS A 339 5.89 8.06 8.71
CA CYS A 339 4.71 8.90 8.47
C CYS A 339 4.91 10.27 9.12
N TYR A 340 4.90 11.33 8.31
CA TYR A 340 5.08 12.69 8.79
C TYR A 340 3.88 13.18 9.59
N ASN A 341 4.09 14.09 10.54
CA ASN A 341 3.02 14.96 11.00
C ASN A 341 2.70 15.97 9.87
N VAL A 342 1.62 15.70 9.12
CA VAL A 342 1.30 16.51 7.93
C VAL A 342 0.81 17.91 8.29
N ARG A 343 0.27 18.09 9.50
CA ARG A 343 -0.14 19.43 9.99
C ARG A 343 1.08 20.32 10.15
N THR A 344 2.15 19.80 10.75
CA THR A 344 3.44 20.50 10.87
C THR A 344 4.05 20.79 9.50
N THR A 345 4.16 19.77 8.63
CA THR A 345 4.81 19.96 7.31
C THR A 345 4.00 20.89 6.39
N THR A 346 2.67 20.83 6.43
CA THR A 346 1.79 21.77 5.71
C THR A 346 1.98 23.19 6.24
N GLY A 347 2.01 23.38 7.56
CA GLY A 347 2.21 24.70 8.18
C GLY A 347 3.53 25.35 7.79
N GLU A 348 4.63 24.60 7.81
CA GLU A 348 5.95 25.12 7.41
C GLU A 348 6.02 25.42 5.91
N LEU A 349 5.63 24.46 5.07
CA LEU A 349 5.72 24.61 3.62
C LEU A 349 4.79 25.70 3.07
N SER A 350 3.61 25.89 3.66
CA SER A 350 2.64 26.91 3.23
C SER A 350 3.20 28.33 3.32
N ARG A 351 4.25 28.56 4.12
CA ARG A 351 4.97 29.84 4.20
C ARG A 351 5.83 30.12 2.96
N SER A 352 6.24 29.06 2.26
CA SER A 352 7.21 29.10 1.15
C SER A 352 6.59 28.71 -0.19
N VAL A 353 5.48 27.97 -0.21
CA VAL A 353 4.77 27.54 -1.43
C VAL A 353 3.26 27.66 -1.27
N ASP A 354 2.52 27.76 -2.38
CA ASP A 354 1.05 27.83 -2.36
C ASP A 354 0.38 26.49 -2.72
N ARG A 355 1.18 25.49 -3.11
CA ARG A 355 0.73 24.13 -3.41
C ARG A 355 1.69 23.11 -2.80
N ILE A 356 1.14 22.06 -2.22
CA ILE A 356 1.88 20.94 -1.66
C ILE A 356 1.29 19.66 -2.25
N HIS A 357 2.15 18.78 -2.73
CA HIS A 357 1.79 17.45 -3.14
C HIS A 357 2.40 16.42 -2.19
N TYR A 358 1.56 15.65 -1.52
CA TYR A 358 1.98 14.45 -0.81
C TYR A 358 1.84 13.23 -1.73
N ASP A 359 2.95 12.61 -2.11
CA ASP A 359 2.92 11.31 -2.79
C ASP A 359 2.67 10.24 -1.72
N GLU A 360 1.40 9.84 -1.60
CA GLU A 360 0.92 8.87 -0.62
C GLU A 360 0.63 7.50 -1.26
N ALA A 361 1.37 7.15 -2.32
CA ALA A 361 1.15 5.91 -3.05
C ALA A 361 1.13 4.66 -2.15
N TRP A 362 1.89 4.67 -1.04
CA TRP A 362 2.01 3.60 -0.05
C TRP A 362 1.10 3.76 1.19
N TYR A 363 0.15 4.69 1.17
CA TYR A 363 -0.50 5.16 2.40
C TYR A 363 -2.00 5.48 2.27
N ALA A 364 -2.65 4.89 1.26
CA ALA A 364 -4.05 5.14 0.94
C ALA A 364 -5.07 4.76 2.05
N TYR A 365 -4.70 3.88 2.98
CA TYR A 365 -5.56 3.42 4.07
C TYR A 365 -5.55 4.34 5.31
N ALA A 366 -4.62 5.29 5.40
CA ALA A 366 -4.33 6.02 6.64
C ALA A 366 -5.56 6.69 7.26
N ARG A 367 -6.44 7.25 6.43
CA ARG A 367 -7.67 7.92 6.88
C ARG A 367 -8.64 7.04 7.67
N PHE A 368 -8.59 5.73 7.44
CA PHE A 368 -9.56 4.79 7.99
C PHE A 368 -9.12 4.21 9.33
N ASN A 369 -8.04 4.70 9.93
CA ASN A 369 -7.64 4.32 11.27
C ASN A 369 -7.23 5.54 12.12
N ALA A 370 -7.74 5.61 13.35
CA ALA A 370 -7.46 6.72 14.27
C ALA A 370 -5.96 6.85 14.60
N LEU A 371 -5.20 5.76 14.52
CA LEU A 371 -3.75 5.72 14.75
C LEU A 371 -2.97 6.73 13.89
N TYR A 372 -3.48 7.03 12.68
CA TYR A 372 -2.81 7.87 11.69
C TYR A 372 -3.36 9.30 11.60
N GLU A 373 -4.30 9.71 12.47
CA GLU A 373 -4.90 11.05 12.37
C GLU A 373 -3.84 12.17 12.44
N GLY A 374 -3.94 13.14 11.52
CA GLY A 374 -2.96 14.22 11.39
C GLY A 374 -1.66 13.83 10.68
N ARG A 375 -1.59 12.62 10.09
CA ARG A 375 -0.38 12.11 9.40
C ARG A 375 -0.56 11.76 7.93
N TYR A 376 -1.70 12.09 7.33
CA TYR A 376 -2.00 11.93 5.90
C TYR A 376 -2.62 13.21 5.33
N GLY A 377 -2.38 13.53 4.06
CA GLY A 377 -2.68 14.83 3.46
C GLY A 377 -4.17 15.23 3.51
N MET A 378 -5.08 14.26 3.51
CA MET A 378 -6.52 14.47 3.64
C MET A 378 -7.04 14.38 5.09
N HIS A 379 -6.21 14.75 6.08
CA HIS A 379 -6.56 14.65 7.51
C HIS A 379 -7.84 15.40 7.90
N ARG A 380 -8.49 14.97 8.99
CA ARG A 380 -9.76 15.55 9.47
C ARG A 380 -9.60 16.88 10.23
N GLY A 381 -8.37 17.22 10.63
CA GLY A 381 -8.06 18.51 11.27
C GLY A 381 -8.46 19.76 10.48
N GLU A 382 -8.52 20.90 11.18
CA GLU A 382 -8.98 22.20 10.69
C GLU A 382 -8.27 22.67 9.41
N ARG A 383 -8.94 23.54 8.65
CA ARG A 383 -8.38 24.24 7.49
C ARG A 383 -8.10 25.68 7.89
N HIS A 384 -6.90 26.17 7.58
CA HIS A 384 -6.54 27.57 7.76
C HIS A 384 -6.59 28.29 6.41
N ALA A 385 -6.95 29.58 6.42
CA ALA A 385 -7.01 30.38 5.20
C ALA A 385 -5.65 30.49 4.49
N ASP A 386 -4.57 30.38 5.26
CA ASP A 386 -3.19 30.41 4.80
C ASP A 386 -2.60 29.02 4.51
N ASP A 387 -3.41 27.96 4.46
CA ASP A 387 -2.93 26.64 4.04
C ASP A 387 -2.72 26.60 2.52
N ALA A 388 -1.60 26.03 2.08
CA ALA A 388 -1.41 25.69 0.67
C ALA A 388 -2.50 24.73 0.17
N THR A 389 -2.75 24.75 -1.12
CA THR A 389 -3.57 23.71 -1.76
C THR A 389 -2.83 22.38 -1.71
N VAL A 390 -3.48 21.35 -1.16
CA VAL A 390 -2.89 20.02 -0.98
C VAL A 390 -3.42 19.07 -2.03
N THR A 391 -2.52 18.39 -2.74
CA THR A 391 -2.84 17.25 -3.61
C THR A 391 -2.20 15.98 -3.07
N VAL A 392 -2.94 14.87 -3.12
CA VAL A 392 -2.49 13.55 -2.65
C VAL A 392 -2.65 12.54 -3.78
N THR A 393 -1.67 11.66 -3.97
CA THR A 393 -1.80 10.50 -4.86
C THR A 393 -1.83 9.22 -4.06
N HIS A 394 -2.80 8.36 -4.36
CA HIS A 394 -2.89 7.01 -3.81
C HIS A 394 -2.73 6.00 -4.95
N SER A 395 -1.82 5.04 -4.79
CA SER A 395 -1.84 3.83 -5.62
C SER A 395 -2.80 2.86 -4.96
N THR A 396 -4.05 2.90 -5.37
CA THR A 396 -5.13 2.07 -4.79
C THR A 396 -4.73 0.60 -4.77
N HIS A 397 -4.06 0.12 -5.82
CA HIS A 397 -3.63 -1.28 -5.97
C HIS A 397 -2.46 -1.72 -5.07
N LYS A 398 -1.78 -0.80 -4.37
CA LYS A 398 -0.62 -1.18 -3.54
C LYS A 398 -1.06 -1.75 -2.19
N LEU A 399 -1.80 -0.97 -1.42
CA LEU A 399 -2.17 -1.33 -0.04
C LEU A 399 -3.67 -1.21 0.25
N LEU A 400 -4.48 -0.88 -0.75
CA LEU A 400 -5.92 -1.19 -0.77
C LEU A 400 -6.18 -2.32 -1.76
N ALA A 401 -7.45 -2.67 -1.96
CA ALA A 401 -7.86 -3.69 -2.93
C ALA A 401 -8.31 -3.03 -4.24
N ALA A 402 -7.46 -3.05 -5.27
CA ALA A 402 -7.79 -2.64 -6.63
C ALA A 402 -6.86 -3.29 -7.65
N LEU A 403 -7.24 -3.30 -8.92
CA LEU A 403 -6.39 -3.82 -10.00
C LEU A 403 -5.16 -2.93 -10.20
N SER A 404 -4.03 -3.52 -10.58
CA SER A 404 -2.83 -2.79 -10.96
C SER A 404 -3.14 -1.64 -11.91
N GLN A 405 -2.39 -0.54 -11.79
CA GLN A 405 -2.62 0.75 -12.45
C GLN A 405 -3.79 1.59 -11.90
N ALA A 406 -4.65 1.07 -11.03
CA ALA A 406 -5.63 1.89 -10.31
C ALA A 406 -4.94 2.92 -9.40
N SER A 407 -5.35 4.18 -9.50
CA SER A 407 -4.89 5.28 -8.65
C SER A 407 -5.99 6.33 -8.44
N MET A 408 -5.91 7.05 -7.32
CA MET A 408 -6.73 8.22 -7.04
C MET A 408 -5.85 9.45 -6.85
N ILE A 409 -6.30 10.59 -7.38
CA ILE A 409 -5.78 11.92 -7.05
C ILE A 409 -6.80 12.60 -6.15
N HIS A 410 -6.42 13.00 -4.95
CA HIS A 410 -7.26 13.73 -4.02
C HIS A 410 -6.80 15.17 -3.91
N ILE A 411 -7.75 16.11 -3.85
CA ILE A 411 -7.46 17.54 -3.78
C ILE A 411 -8.18 18.15 -2.60
N ARG A 412 -7.43 18.88 -1.76
CA ARG A 412 -7.91 19.75 -0.70
C ARG A 412 -7.49 21.18 -1.04
N SER A 413 -8.46 22.01 -1.40
CA SER A 413 -8.23 23.38 -1.83
C SER A 413 -7.77 24.27 -0.67
N GLY A 414 -6.75 25.09 -0.92
CA GLY A 414 -6.22 26.10 0.01
C GLY A 414 -6.03 27.44 -0.72
N LYS A 415 -4.87 28.09 -0.51
CA LYS A 415 -4.50 29.40 -1.10
C LYS A 415 -4.80 29.53 -2.59
N VAL A 416 -4.58 28.45 -3.35
CA VAL A 416 -4.84 28.43 -4.79
C VAL A 416 -5.85 27.34 -5.13
N PRO A 417 -7.15 27.66 -5.11
CA PRO A 417 -8.20 26.68 -5.38
C PRO A 417 -8.02 26.04 -6.76
N VAL A 418 -8.23 24.73 -6.83
CA VAL A 418 -8.22 24.00 -8.11
C VAL A 418 -9.57 24.17 -8.79
N LYS A 419 -9.56 24.58 -10.05
CA LYS A 419 -10.74 24.55 -10.92
C LYS A 419 -10.75 23.20 -11.65
N PRO A 420 -11.73 22.30 -11.40
CA PRO A 420 -11.73 20.96 -12.00
C PRO A 420 -11.56 20.96 -13.51
N ALA A 421 -12.21 21.89 -14.23
CA ALA A 421 -12.10 21.99 -15.68
C ALA A 421 -10.67 22.30 -16.17
N LEU A 422 -9.90 23.12 -15.44
CA LEU A 422 -8.50 23.42 -15.81
C LEU A 422 -7.57 22.26 -15.43
N PHE A 423 -7.85 21.60 -14.31
CA PHE A 423 -7.11 20.40 -13.92
C PHE A 423 -7.33 19.27 -14.94
N ASN A 424 -8.53 19.18 -15.51
CA ASN A 424 -8.87 18.16 -16.48
C ASN A 424 -8.00 18.22 -17.76
N GLU A 425 -7.56 19.41 -18.18
CA GLU A 425 -6.64 19.52 -19.32
C GLU A 425 -5.32 18.77 -19.07
N ALA A 426 -4.76 18.88 -17.86
CA ALA A 426 -3.59 18.09 -17.48
C ALA A 426 -3.93 16.61 -17.29
N PHE A 427 -5.13 16.28 -16.79
CA PHE A 427 -5.60 14.91 -16.64
C PHE A 427 -5.68 14.17 -17.99
N MET A 428 -6.30 14.78 -18.99
CA MET A 428 -6.47 14.20 -20.32
C MET A 428 -5.15 14.04 -21.08
N MET A 429 -4.12 14.86 -20.81
CA MET A 429 -2.79 14.70 -21.41
C MET A 429 -2.13 13.36 -21.05
N HIS A 430 -2.47 12.80 -19.89
CA HIS A 430 -1.83 11.61 -19.32
C HIS A 430 -2.76 10.40 -19.23
N THR A 431 -4.00 10.54 -19.71
CA THR A 431 -5.02 9.50 -19.64
C THR A 431 -5.37 9.02 -21.04
N SER A 432 -5.46 7.70 -21.22
CA SER A 432 -5.91 7.12 -22.48
C SER A 432 -7.32 7.59 -22.84
N THR A 433 -7.59 7.83 -24.12
CA THR A 433 -8.96 8.06 -24.62
C THR A 433 -9.84 6.82 -24.54
N SER A 434 -9.23 5.65 -24.31
CA SER A 434 -9.88 4.35 -24.12
C SER A 434 -9.39 3.72 -22.82
N PRO A 435 -9.85 4.21 -21.65
CA PRO A 435 -9.45 3.67 -20.35
C PRO A 435 -10.09 2.29 -20.11
N GLN A 436 -9.41 1.43 -19.34
CA GLN A 436 -9.97 0.12 -19.00
C GLN A 436 -10.97 0.26 -17.83
N TYR A 437 -12.25 0.00 -18.11
CA TYR A 437 -13.38 0.14 -17.19
C TYR A 437 -13.26 -0.80 -15.99
N SER A 438 -12.66 -1.99 -16.13
CA SER A 438 -12.42 -2.87 -14.97
C SER A 438 -11.50 -2.22 -13.92
N ILE A 439 -10.54 -1.38 -14.34
CA ILE A 439 -9.66 -0.65 -13.41
C ILE A 439 -10.44 0.44 -12.68
N ILE A 440 -11.29 1.19 -13.41
CA ILE A 440 -12.20 2.19 -12.83
C ILE A 440 -13.14 1.53 -11.81
N ALA A 441 -13.77 0.42 -12.18
CA ALA A 441 -14.65 -0.35 -11.30
C ALA A 441 -13.92 -0.84 -10.05
N SER A 442 -12.71 -1.38 -10.18
CA SER A 442 -11.93 -1.81 -9.00
C SER A 442 -11.57 -0.64 -8.07
N THR A 443 -11.37 0.56 -8.63
CA THR A 443 -11.10 1.79 -7.86
C THR A 443 -12.34 2.25 -7.09
N ASP A 444 -13.51 2.22 -7.73
CA ASP A 444 -14.81 2.53 -7.12
C ASP A 444 -15.18 1.52 -6.01
N VAL A 445 -14.99 0.23 -6.26
CA VAL A 445 -15.16 -0.84 -5.26
C VAL A 445 -14.21 -0.64 -4.07
N SER A 446 -12.96 -0.27 -4.30
CA SER A 446 -12.01 0.02 -3.23
C SER A 446 -12.52 1.14 -2.30
N ALA A 447 -13.08 2.22 -2.87
CA ALA A 447 -13.68 3.28 -2.08
C ALA A 447 -14.89 2.80 -1.27
N LYS A 448 -15.73 1.93 -1.86
CA LYS A 448 -16.88 1.31 -1.15
C LYS A 448 -16.43 0.44 0.02
N MET A 449 -15.42 -0.41 -0.19
CA MET A 449 -14.87 -1.26 0.86
C MET A 449 -14.34 -0.43 2.05
N MET A 450 -13.69 0.70 1.77
CA MET A 450 -13.19 1.57 2.83
C MET A 450 -14.30 2.37 3.54
N ASP A 451 -15.37 2.76 2.85
CA ASP A 451 -16.54 3.38 3.50
C ASP A 451 -17.30 2.40 4.39
N ASP A 452 -17.47 1.15 3.93
CA ASP A 452 -18.26 0.14 4.65
C ASP A 452 -17.50 -0.47 5.84
N ALA A 453 -16.18 -0.68 5.69
CA ALA A 453 -15.40 -1.51 6.59
C ALA A 453 -13.94 -1.05 6.79
N GLY A 454 -13.59 0.18 6.40
CA GLY A 454 -12.19 0.65 6.43
C GLY A 454 -11.54 0.58 7.82
N GLU A 455 -12.29 0.89 8.89
CA GLU A 455 -11.81 0.75 10.28
C GLU A 455 -11.48 -0.71 10.61
N TYR A 456 -12.38 -1.64 10.30
CA TYR A 456 -12.15 -3.08 10.52
C TYR A 456 -10.95 -3.61 9.73
N LEU A 457 -10.87 -3.28 8.44
CA LEU A 457 -9.82 -3.78 7.54
C LEU A 457 -8.43 -3.27 7.95
N THR A 458 -8.33 -2.01 8.40
CA THR A 458 -7.07 -1.46 8.90
C THR A 458 -6.72 -1.96 10.29
N GLU A 459 -7.70 -2.09 11.21
CA GLU A 459 -7.51 -2.67 12.54
C GLU A 459 -6.96 -4.11 12.45
N GLU A 460 -7.48 -4.92 11.54
CA GLU A 460 -7.03 -6.30 11.33
C GLU A 460 -5.57 -6.37 10.83
N SER A 461 -5.25 -5.58 9.80
CA SER A 461 -3.89 -5.49 9.23
C SER A 461 -2.87 -5.01 10.28
N ILE A 462 -3.21 -3.98 11.07
CA ILE A 462 -2.38 -3.47 12.18
C ILE A 462 -2.22 -4.54 13.27
N GLY A 463 -3.31 -5.22 13.65
CA GLY A 463 -3.29 -6.28 14.65
C GLY A 463 -2.37 -7.44 14.27
N GLU A 464 -2.43 -7.92 13.02
CA GLU A 464 -1.55 -8.98 12.53
C GLU A 464 -0.08 -8.54 12.48
N ALA A 465 0.18 -7.28 12.09
CA ALA A 465 1.55 -6.75 12.09
C ALA A 465 2.12 -6.65 13.53
N ILE A 466 1.33 -6.16 14.49
CA ILE A 466 1.69 -6.12 15.91
C ILE A 466 1.95 -7.52 16.45
N ALA A 467 1.06 -8.48 16.17
CA ALA A 467 1.19 -9.86 16.60
C ALA A 467 2.50 -10.48 16.09
N PHE A 468 2.82 -10.30 14.80
CA PHE A 468 4.08 -10.73 14.23
C PHE A 468 5.29 -10.08 14.92
N ARG A 469 5.28 -8.76 15.10
CA ARG A 469 6.34 -8.01 15.78
C ARG A 469 6.60 -8.52 17.20
N GLN A 470 5.54 -8.74 17.98
CA GLN A 470 5.65 -9.28 19.33
C GLN A 470 6.15 -10.73 19.34
N ALA A 471 5.67 -11.57 18.41
CA ALA A 471 6.16 -12.94 18.25
C ALA A 471 7.66 -12.99 17.97
N MET A 472 8.16 -12.12 17.08
CA MET A 472 9.59 -12.02 16.78
C MET A 472 10.42 -11.65 18.01
N VAL A 473 9.94 -10.71 18.84
CA VAL A 473 10.61 -10.32 20.10
C VAL A 473 10.61 -11.48 21.11
N ARG A 474 9.46 -12.12 21.33
CA ARG A 474 9.32 -13.25 22.27
C ARG A 474 10.22 -14.42 21.89
N LEU A 475 10.21 -14.81 20.61
CA LEU A 475 11.09 -15.86 20.10
C LEU A 475 12.57 -15.52 20.30
N GLY A 476 12.96 -14.26 20.06
CA GLY A 476 14.33 -13.81 20.33
C GLY A 476 14.70 -13.88 21.81
N ASN A 477 13.76 -13.59 22.72
CA ASN A 477 13.95 -13.75 24.17
C ASN A 477 14.08 -15.23 24.56
N ASP A 478 13.20 -16.08 24.05
CA ASP A 478 13.21 -17.53 24.32
C ASP A 478 14.53 -18.18 23.87
N MET A 479 15.05 -17.77 22.71
CA MET A 479 16.36 -18.22 22.21
C MET A 479 17.50 -17.81 23.16
N ARG A 480 17.53 -16.53 23.58
CA ARG A 480 18.55 -16.04 24.53
C ARG A 480 18.45 -16.69 25.92
N MET A 481 17.25 -17.06 26.35
CA MET A 481 17.05 -17.81 27.60
C MET A 481 17.55 -19.24 27.49
N ARG A 482 17.42 -19.86 26.31
CA ARG A 482 17.94 -21.20 26.02
C ARG A 482 19.46 -21.21 25.95
N ASP A 483 20.05 -20.26 25.22
CA ASP A 483 21.49 -20.03 25.11
C ASP A 483 21.75 -18.54 24.86
N ALA A 484 22.54 -17.92 25.74
CA ALA A 484 22.84 -16.49 25.70
C ALA A 484 23.58 -16.06 24.41
N GLN A 485 24.21 -16.99 23.70
CA GLN A 485 24.89 -16.76 22.41
C GLN A 485 23.99 -17.08 21.20
N ASP A 486 22.77 -17.54 21.42
CA ASP A 486 21.86 -17.87 20.33
C ASP A 486 21.38 -16.60 19.60
N TRP A 487 21.38 -16.66 18.27
CA TRP A 487 21.00 -15.53 17.44
C TRP A 487 19.58 -15.67 16.91
N TRP A 488 18.90 -14.54 16.77
CA TRP A 488 17.60 -14.44 16.11
C TRP A 488 17.52 -13.15 15.30
N PHE A 489 16.55 -13.11 14.40
CA PHE A 489 16.21 -11.91 13.66
C PHE A 489 15.65 -10.83 14.61
N GLY A 490 16.03 -9.57 14.37
CA GLY A 490 15.45 -8.42 15.05
C GLY A 490 14.29 -7.83 14.26
N VAL A 491 13.62 -6.83 14.84
CA VAL A 491 12.65 -6.00 14.15
C VAL A 491 12.96 -4.55 14.44
N TRP A 492 12.90 -3.70 13.42
CA TRP A 492 13.10 -2.27 13.58
C TRP A 492 11.83 -1.61 14.11
N GLN A 493 11.84 -1.25 15.40
CA GLN A 493 10.70 -0.74 16.16
C GLN A 493 11.17 -0.25 17.56
N PRO A 494 10.29 0.36 18.38
CA PRO A 494 10.60 0.65 19.78
C PRO A 494 10.94 -0.61 20.58
N ASP A 495 12.01 -0.54 21.39
CA ASP A 495 12.38 -1.63 22.30
C ASP A 495 11.44 -1.72 23.51
N VAL A 496 11.01 -0.56 24.01
CA VAL A 496 10.19 -0.37 25.21
C VAL A 496 9.11 0.66 24.91
N VAL A 497 7.88 0.38 25.36
CA VAL A 497 6.74 1.31 25.31
C VAL A 497 6.21 1.46 26.72
N ASP A 498 6.09 2.70 27.21
CA ASP A 498 5.62 3.03 28.57
C ASP A 498 6.35 2.26 29.69
N GLY A 499 7.65 1.99 29.51
CA GLY A 499 8.48 1.25 30.48
C GLY A 499 8.33 -0.27 30.41
N VAL A 500 7.51 -0.81 29.50
CA VAL A 500 7.32 -2.25 29.29
C VAL A 500 8.03 -2.69 28.00
N PRO A 501 8.77 -3.82 28.00
CA PRO A 501 9.35 -4.39 26.78
C PRO A 501 8.29 -4.61 25.69
N PHE A 502 8.64 -4.35 24.43
CA PHE A 502 7.68 -4.43 23.32
C PHE A 502 6.98 -5.80 23.19
N GLY A 503 7.69 -6.90 23.49
CA GLY A 503 7.11 -8.25 23.44
C GLY A 503 6.01 -8.50 24.47
N ASP A 504 5.98 -7.72 25.54
CA ASP A 504 5.15 -7.96 26.74
C ASP A 504 4.07 -6.88 26.95
N ILE A 505 4.15 -5.75 26.25
CA ILE A 505 3.12 -4.70 26.30
C ILE A 505 1.78 -5.22 25.77
N ASP A 506 0.68 -4.73 26.35
CA ASP A 506 -0.67 -5.00 25.85
C ASP A 506 -0.78 -4.57 24.37
N PRO A 507 -1.15 -5.48 23.45
CA PRO A 507 -1.36 -5.15 22.05
C PRO A 507 -2.29 -3.95 21.84
N GLN A 508 -3.32 -3.76 22.67
CA GLN A 508 -4.26 -2.63 22.56
C GLN A 508 -3.57 -1.28 22.73
N ARG A 509 -2.50 -1.21 23.53
CA ARG A 509 -1.70 0.01 23.68
C ARG A 509 -0.97 0.37 22.39
N LEU A 510 -0.56 -0.64 21.62
CA LEU A 510 0.13 -0.48 20.33
C LEU A 510 -0.82 -0.09 19.19
N HIS A 511 -2.14 -0.09 19.39
CA HIS A 511 -3.11 0.50 18.46
C HIS A 511 -3.19 2.04 18.57
N GLN A 512 -2.41 2.66 19.46
CA GLN A 512 -2.35 4.12 19.63
C GLN A 512 -1.08 4.68 19.00
N GLY A 513 -1.21 5.77 18.23
CA GLY A 513 -0.11 6.28 17.38
C GLY A 513 1.11 6.79 18.15
N ASP A 514 0.96 7.25 19.39
CA ASP A 514 2.05 7.79 20.21
C ASP A 514 3.05 6.74 20.70
N ALA A 515 2.68 5.45 20.67
CA ALA A 515 3.58 4.33 20.90
C ALA A 515 4.65 4.18 19.80
N TRP A 516 4.38 4.74 18.62
CA TRP A 516 5.21 4.57 17.42
C TRP A 516 5.97 5.83 17.01
N VAL A 517 5.83 6.90 17.78
CA VAL A 517 6.50 8.18 17.50
C VAL A 517 8.00 8.03 17.69
N LEU A 518 8.77 8.57 16.75
CA LEU A 518 10.23 8.63 16.81
C LEU A 518 10.63 9.76 17.76
N ARG A 519 10.61 9.46 19.06
CA ARG A 519 10.87 10.44 20.13
C ARG A 519 12.34 10.85 20.20
N PRO A 520 12.64 12.13 20.48
CA PRO A 520 14.01 12.57 20.73
C PRO A 520 14.68 11.72 21.82
N GLY A 521 15.91 11.28 21.56
CA GLY A 521 16.69 10.46 22.48
C GLY A 521 16.40 8.95 22.44
N ALA A 522 15.39 8.49 21.70
CA ALA A 522 15.19 7.06 21.47
C ALA A 522 16.24 6.53 20.48
N SER A 523 17.02 5.53 20.87
CA SER A 523 18.13 5.01 20.05
C SER A 523 17.66 4.08 18.93
N TRP A 524 16.53 3.39 19.11
CA TRP A 524 16.06 2.33 18.20
C TRP A 524 15.92 2.77 16.73
N HIS A 525 15.53 4.03 16.47
CA HIS A 525 15.29 4.52 15.13
C HIS A 525 16.55 5.05 14.42
N GLY A 526 17.57 5.49 15.16
CA GLY A 526 18.86 5.89 14.60
C GLY A 526 18.92 7.23 13.81
N PHE A 527 17.83 8.02 13.77
CA PHE A 527 17.80 9.32 13.07
C PHE A 527 18.23 10.54 13.89
N GLY A 528 18.60 10.37 15.16
CA GLY A 528 18.86 11.49 16.08
C GLY A 528 17.60 12.25 16.47
N ASP A 529 17.73 13.55 16.76
CA ASP A 529 16.60 14.40 17.12
C ASP A 529 15.82 14.86 15.89
N LEU A 530 14.56 14.43 15.80
CA LEU A 530 13.59 14.82 14.77
C LEU A 530 12.52 15.78 15.31
N GLY A 531 12.52 16.09 16.61
CA GLY A 531 11.42 16.74 17.32
C GLY A 531 10.43 15.74 17.94
N ALA A 532 9.66 16.21 18.93
CA ALA A 532 8.86 15.35 19.81
C ALA A 532 7.68 14.61 19.14
N ASP A 533 7.10 15.18 18.08
CA ASP A 533 5.94 14.63 17.37
C ASP A 533 6.01 14.89 15.85
N TYR A 534 7.20 14.68 15.28
CA TYR A 534 7.43 14.98 13.86
C TYR A 534 7.14 13.79 12.94
N CYS A 535 7.48 12.57 13.38
CA CYS A 535 7.38 11.36 12.57
C CYS A 535 6.99 10.17 13.44
N MET A 536 6.22 9.23 12.87
CA MET A 536 5.97 7.92 13.48
C MET A 536 6.33 6.79 12.53
N LEU A 537 6.52 5.59 13.08
CA LEU A 537 6.63 4.34 12.32
C LEU A 537 5.26 3.71 12.13
N ASP A 538 4.94 3.39 10.88
CA ASP A 538 3.75 2.63 10.53
C ASP A 538 3.84 1.16 10.99
N PRO A 539 2.93 0.68 11.85
CA PRO A 539 2.95 -0.69 12.34
C PRO A 539 3.00 -1.74 11.22
N ILE A 540 2.33 -1.49 10.10
CA ILE A 540 2.14 -2.49 9.03
C ILE A 540 3.36 -2.64 8.11
N LYS A 541 4.34 -1.75 8.24
CA LYS A 541 5.60 -1.75 7.48
C LYS A 541 6.70 -2.37 8.35
N VAL A 542 6.81 -3.70 8.28
CA VAL A 542 7.66 -4.44 9.21
C VAL A 542 9.03 -4.69 8.62
N THR A 543 10.03 -3.94 9.09
CA THR A 543 11.44 -4.15 8.72
C THR A 543 12.08 -5.15 9.66
N VAL A 544 12.39 -6.34 9.15
CA VAL A 544 13.11 -7.40 9.86
C VAL A 544 14.61 -7.16 9.72
N LEU A 545 15.34 -7.28 10.82
CA LEU A 545 16.78 -7.04 10.91
C LEU A 545 17.54 -8.36 10.96
N THR A 546 18.63 -8.47 10.20
CA THR A 546 19.54 -9.62 10.27
C THR A 546 20.80 -9.26 11.08
N PRO A 547 21.47 -10.26 11.71
CA PRO A 547 22.77 -10.06 12.37
C PRO A 547 23.85 -9.57 11.42
N GLY A 548 24.86 -8.84 11.93
CA GLY A 548 26.00 -8.34 11.15
C GLY A 548 26.27 -6.84 11.28
N MET A 549 25.31 -6.08 11.81
CA MET A 549 25.46 -4.64 12.02
C MET A 549 24.65 -4.18 13.24
N SER A 550 25.21 -3.28 14.06
CA SER A 550 24.53 -2.63 15.18
C SER A 550 23.48 -1.59 14.72
N LEU A 551 22.71 -1.02 15.64
CA LEU A 551 21.78 0.07 15.29
C LEU A 551 22.53 1.36 14.92
N GLU A 552 23.71 1.56 15.48
CA GLU A 552 24.64 2.67 15.23
C GLU A 552 25.49 2.46 13.97
N GLY A 553 25.26 1.38 13.22
CA GLY A 553 25.96 1.06 11.97
C GLY A 553 27.35 0.49 12.15
N GLN A 554 27.70 0.01 13.35
CA GLN A 554 28.96 -0.70 13.55
C GLN A 554 28.84 -2.11 13.00
N MET A 555 29.68 -2.43 12.02
CA MET A 555 29.75 -3.76 11.45
C MET A 555 30.35 -4.75 12.46
N GLN A 556 29.75 -5.94 12.54
CA GLN A 556 30.27 -7.04 13.34
C GLN A 556 31.36 -7.79 12.55
N GLY A 557 32.07 -8.72 13.21
CA GLY A 557 33.08 -9.54 12.54
C GLY A 557 32.50 -10.67 11.70
N SER A 558 31.24 -11.02 11.93
CA SER A 558 30.45 -11.98 11.17
C SER A 558 29.02 -11.46 11.02
N GLY A 559 28.27 -11.95 10.03
CA GLY A 559 26.93 -11.47 9.78
C GLY A 559 26.14 -12.33 8.81
N ILE A 560 24.85 -12.05 8.71
CA ILE A 560 23.91 -12.74 7.84
C ILE A 560 23.33 -11.70 6.88
N PRO A 561 23.87 -11.56 5.67
CA PRO A 561 23.33 -10.62 4.69
C PRO A 561 21.88 -10.97 4.34
N ALA A 562 20.99 -9.98 4.40
CA ALA A 562 19.57 -10.16 4.13
C ALA A 562 19.25 -10.63 2.69
N PRO A 563 20.05 -10.33 1.63
CA PRO A 563 19.85 -10.94 0.31
C PRO A 563 19.85 -12.47 0.33
N LEU A 564 20.67 -13.08 1.19
CA LEU A 564 20.70 -14.54 1.37
C LEU A 564 19.41 -15.07 1.98
N VAL A 565 18.91 -14.39 3.02
CA VAL A 565 17.65 -14.73 3.69
C VAL A 565 16.48 -14.56 2.74
N SER A 566 16.43 -13.45 2.00
CA SER A 566 15.41 -13.16 0.99
C SER A 566 15.36 -14.23 -0.09
N ARG A 567 16.50 -14.65 -0.63
CA ARG A 567 16.56 -15.73 -1.63
C ARG A 567 16.09 -17.06 -1.06
N PHE A 568 16.50 -17.39 0.17
CA PHE A 568 16.03 -18.58 0.86
C PHE A 568 14.51 -18.57 1.03
N LEU A 569 13.93 -17.50 1.55
CA LEU A 569 12.48 -17.35 1.68
C LEU A 569 11.75 -17.45 0.33
N SER A 570 12.28 -16.82 -0.72
CA SER A 570 11.71 -16.87 -2.06
C SER A 570 11.64 -18.29 -2.61
N SER A 571 12.66 -19.12 -2.35
CA SER A 571 12.65 -20.53 -2.76
C SER A 571 11.60 -21.38 -2.02
N ARG A 572 10.99 -20.85 -0.95
CA ARG A 572 9.85 -21.43 -0.21
C ARG A 572 8.53 -20.72 -0.54
N GLY A 573 8.49 -19.90 -1.59
CA GLY A 573 7.30 -19.15 -2.00
C GLY A 573 6.97 -17.95 -1.12
N ILE A 574 7.95 -17.44 -0.35
CA ILE A 574 7.79 -16.25 0.49
C ILE A 574 8.60 -15.10 -0.13
N VAL A 575 7.89 -14.17 -0.77
CA VAL A 575 8.50 -12.98 -1.38
C VAL A 575 8.44 -11.83 -0.39
N VAL A 576 9.57 -11.15 -0.20
CA VAL A 576 9.69 -9.92 0.61
C VAL A 576 9.64 -8.69 -0.31
N GLU A 577 9.24 -7.55 0.23
CA GLU A 577 8.97 -6.35 -0.58
C GLU A 577 10.24 -5.61 -1.00
N LYS A 578 11.18 -5.45 -0.05
CA LYS A 578 12.44 -4.73 -0.24
C LYS A 578 13.51 -5.41 0.59
N THR A 579 14.71 -5.53 0.05
CA THR A 579 15.86 -6.11 0.74
C THR A 579 17.02 -5.13 0.73
N GLU A 580 17.49 -4.78 1.92
CA GLU A 580 18.72 -4.02 2.17
C GLU A 580 19.86 -4.98 2.56
N PRO A 581 21.09 -4.51 2.85
CA PRO A 581 22.18 -5.45 3.16
C PRO A 581 21.93 -6.26 4.45
N TYR A 582 21.30 -5.67 5.48
CA TYR A 582 21.01 -6.32 6.77
C TYR A 582 19.58 -6.08 7.27
N SER A 583 18.66 -5.83 6.34
CA SER A 583 17.24 -5.70 6.65
C SER A 583 16.38 -6.11 5.45
N PHE A 584 15.14 -6.51 5.69
CA PHE A 584 14.14 -6.65 4.63
C PHE A 584 12.76 -6.22 5.13
N LEU A 585 11.96 -5.66 4.23
CA LEU A 585 10.63 -5.11 4.51
C LEU A 585 9.54 -6.10 4.14
N LEU A 586 8.53 -6.16 5.02
CA LEU A 586 7.29 -6.89 4.84
C LEU A 586 6.12 -5.92 4.90
N LEU A 587 5.14 -6.12 4.01
CA LEU A 587 3.92 -5.34 3.98
C LEU A 587 2.75 -6.15 4.52
N PHE A 588 2.15 -5.69 5.62
CA PHE A 588 0.91 -6.24 6.15
C PHE A 588 -0.28 -5.48 5.56
N SER A 589 -0.64 -5.76 4.30
CA SER A 589 -1.75 -5.08 3.62
C SER A 589 -3.13 -5.48 4.15
N VAL A 590 -4.19 -4.77 3.73
CA VAL A 590 -5.60 -5.14 4.03
C VAL A 590 -6.00 -6.51 3.47
N GLY A 591 -5.18 -7.12 2.60
CA GLY A 591 -5.38 -8.47 2.08
C GLY A 591 -4.68 -9.58 2.87
N VAL A 592 -3.98 -9.25 3.98
CA VAL A 592 -3.37 -10.27 4.83
C VAL A 592 -4.45 -11.05 5.58
N THR A 593 -4.32 -12.38 5.56
CA THR A 593 -5.16 -13.27 6.35
C THR A 593 -4.53 -13.54 7.71
N ARG A 594 -5.38 -13.70 8.74
CA ARG A 594 -4.93 -14.02 10.10
C ARG A 594 -3.99 -15.23 10.13
N GLY A 595 -2.86 -15.09 10.81
CA GLY A 595 -1.89 -16.17 10.99
C GLY A 595 -0.99 -16.45 9.77
N LYS A 596 -1.13 -15.72 8.65
CA LYS A 596 -0.23 -15.86 7.49
C LYS A 596 1.24 -15.65 7.87
N TRP A 597 1.52 -14.76 8.81
CA TRP A 597 2.88 -14.52 9.32
C TRP A 597 3.48 -15.75 10.01
N GLY A 598 2.68 -16.75 10.42
CA GLY A 598 3.17 -18.01 10.97
C GLY A 598 4.02 -18.80 9.97
N SER A 599 3.68 -18.78 8.68
CA SER A 599 4.51 -19.43 7.64
C SER A 599 5.85 -18.72 7.46
N LEU A 600 5.87 -17.38 7.63
CA LEU A 600 7.11 -16.61 7.61
C LEU A 600 8.00 -16.94 8.81
N VAL A 601 7.44 -16.98 10.02
CA VAL A 601 8.20 -17.37 11.23
C VAL A 601 8.77 -18.79 11.07
N ALA A 602 7.99 -19.73 10.52
CA ALA A 602 8.46 -21.07 10.22
C ALA A 602 9.61 -21.06 9.20
N GLY A 603 9.51 -20.27 8.12
CA GLY A 603 10.58 -20.11 7.13
C GLY A 603 11.86 -19.49 7.70
N LEU A 604 11.74 -18.50 8.59
CA LEU A 604 12.88 -17.91 9.30
C LEU A 604 13.55 -18.91 10.26
N MET A 605 12.75 -19.73 10.94
CA MET A 605 13.26 -20.82 11.78
C MET A 605 13.96 -21.90 10.95
N GLU A 606 13.40 -22.25 9.79
CA GLU A 606 14.01 -23.18 8.85
C GLU A 606 15.38 -22.66 8.36
N PHE A 607 15.45 -21.38 7.96
CA PHE A 607 16.69 -20.71 7.60
C PHE A 607 17.72 -20.82 8.72
N LYS A 608 17.34 -20.44 9.94
CA LYS A 608 18.23 -20.49 11.11
C LYS A 608 18.76 -21.91 11.34
N ARG A 609 17.89 -22.93 11.34
CA ARG A 609 18.30 -24.33 11.53
C ARG A 609 19.33 -24.77 10.50
N HIS A 610 19.14 -24.41 9.23
CA HIS A 610 20.09 -24.74 8.17
C HIS A 610 21.39 -23.94 8.26
N TYR A 611 21.31 -22.68 8.67
CA TYR A 611 22.47 -21.81 8.90
C TYR A 611 23.34 -22.34 10.06
N ASP A 612 22.72 -22.69 11.18
CA ASP A 612 23.41 -23.22 12.36
C ASP A 612 24.09 -24.57 12.06
N ALA A 613 23.41 -25.42 11.29
CA ALA A 613 23.96 -26.70 10.82
C ALA A 613 24.98 -26.56 9.67
N ASN A 614 25.18 -25.36 9.12
CA ASN A 614 25.91 -25.11 7.87
C ASN A 614 25.52 -26.09 6.76
N SER A 615 24.22 -26.27 6.55
CA SER A 615 23.72 -27.25 5.58
C SER A 615 24.26 -26.95 4.17
N PRO A 616 24.60 -27.96 3.37
CA PRO A 616 25.11 -27.78 2.01
C PRO A 616 24.15 -26.97 1.14
N LEU A 617 24.67 -26.06 0.31
CA LEU A 617 23.86 -25.26 -0.61
C LEU A 617 23.10 -26.13 -1.61
N GLU A 618 23.62 -27.29 -1.99
CA GLU A 618 22.96 -28.27 -2.86
C GLU A 618 21.65 -28.79 -2.27
N GLN A 619 21.50 -28.74 -0.94
CA GLN A 619 20.27 -29.11 -0.26
C GLN A 619 19.31 -27.92 -0.12
N VAL A 620 19.83 -26.75 0.27
CA VAL A 620 18.98 -25.62 0.69
C VAL A 620 18.67 -24.64 -0.43
N LEU A 621 19.56 -24.47 -1.40
CA LEU A 621 19.47 -23.55 -2.52
C LEU A 621 20.06 -24.21 -3.80
N PRO A 622 19.52 -25.36 -4.26
CA PRO A 622 20.13 -26.20 -5.30
C PRO A 622 20.38 -25.49 -6.64
N GLU A 623 19.59 -24.47 -6.96
CA GLU A 623 19.75 -23.67 -8.17
C GLU A 623 21.09 -22.93 -8.24
N LEU A 624 21.65 -22.53 -7.09
CA LEU A 624 22.93 -21.81 -7.02
C LEU A 624 24.11 -22.69 -7.48
N PRO A 625 24.44 -23.83 -6.83
CA PRO A 625 25.49 -24.71 -7.31
C PRO A 625 25.15 -25.38 -8.64
N GLY A 626 23.86 -25.51 -8.99
CA GLY A 626 23.43 -25.99 -10.32
C GLY A 626 23.79 -25.02 -11.44
N SER A 627 23.69 -23.71 -11.20
CA SER A 627 23.98 -22.66 -12.21
C SER A 627 25.42 -22.17 -12.17
N TYR A 628 26.04 -22.15 -10.99
CA TYR A 628 27.39 -21.63 -10.75
C TYR A 628 28.23 -22.60 -9.89
N PRO A 629 28.50 -23.82 -10.39
CA PRO A 629 29.21 -24.85 -9.62
C PRO A 629 30.62 -24.42 -9.21
N GLU A 630 31.33 -23.67 -10.06
CA GLU A 630 32.67 -23.16 -9.75
C GLU A 630 32.71 -22.26 -8.51
N ARG A 631 31.59 -21.57 -8.23
CA ARG A 631 31.49 -20.63 -7.11
C ARG A 631 30.96 -21.27 -5.83
N TYR A 632 29.98 -22.16 -5.94
CA TYR A 632 29.16 -22.61 -4.81
C TYR A 632 29.27 -24.11 -4.48
N ALA A 633 29.94 -24.94 -5.29
CA ALA A 633 30.04 -26.37 -5.03
C ALA A 633 30.74 -26.66 -3.70
N GLY A 634 30.12 -27.50 -2.87
CA GLY A 634 30.65 -27.91 -1.57
C GLY A 634 30.58 -26.83 -0.47
N MET A 635 29.95 -25.69 -0.74
CA MET A 635 29.76 -24.61 0.22
C MET A 635 28.52 -24.86 1.09
N GLY A 636 28.60 -24.55 2.39
CA GLY A 636 27.43 -24.53 3.27
C GLY A 636 26.75 -23.16 3.32
N LEU A 637 25.52 -23.12 3.82
CA LEU A 637 24.73 -21.88 3.93
C LEU A 637 25.42 -20.78 4.77
N ARG A 638 26.08 -21.17 5.87
CA ARG A 638 26.80 -20.23 6.75
C ARG A 638 28.10 -19.77 6.09
N ASP A 639 28.79 -20.64 5.37
CA ASP A 639 30.00 -20.27 4.64
C ASP A 639 29.70 -19.20 3.58
N LEU A 640 28.56 -19.31 2.88
CA LEU A 640 28.12 -18.29 1.93
C LEU A 640 27.81 -16.96 2.61
N ALA A 641 27.08 -16.98 3.73
CA ALA A 641 26.76 -15.77 4.48
C ALA A 641 28.03 -15.03 4.95
N GLU A 642 29.00 -15.78 5.48
CA GLU A 642 30.28 -15.24 5.93
C GLU A 642 31.08 -14.67 4.75
N ALA A 643 31.12 -15.37 3.62
CA ALA A 643 31.78 -14.87 2.42
C ALA A 643 31.17 -13.54 1.93
N MET A 644 29.83 -13.45 1.88
CA MET A 644 29.11 -12.22 1.50
C MET A 644 29.36 -11.10 2.52
N HIS A 645 29.38 -11.40 3.81
CA HIS A 645 29.65 -10.42 4.87
C HIS A 645 31.07 -9.86 4.77
N GLN A 646 32.08 -10.73 4.63
CA GLN A 646 33.48 -10.31 4.49
C GLN A 646 33.72 -9.48 3.22
N ASP A 647 33.02 -9.79 2.13
CA ASP A 647 33.11 -8.99 0.91
C ASP A 647 32.55 -7.57 1.10
N MET A 648 31.39 -7.44 1.75
CA MET A 648 30.81 -6.13 2.08
C MET A 648 31.71 -5.31 3.01
N LEU A 649 32.43 -5.97 3.94
CA LEU A 649 33.44 -5.33 4.79
C LEU A 649 34.65 -4.85 3.96
N ALA A 650 35.18 -5.71 3.10
CA ALA A 650 36.37 -5.42 2.29
C ALA A 650 36.13 -4.27 1.30
N THR A 651 34.96 -4.22 0.68
CA THR A 651 34.55 -3.16 -0.26
C THR A 651 34.05 -1.89 0.44
N ARG A 652 33.87 -1.94 1.77
CA ARG A 652 33.26 -0.86 2.57
C ARG A 652 31.89 -0.43 2.02
N MET A 653 31.12 -1.37 1.47
CA MET A 653 29.87 -1.11 0.75
C MET A 653 28.90 -0.22 1.54
N LEU A 654 28.65 -0.54 2.81
CA LEU A 654 27.70 0.21 3.64
C LEU A 654 28.18 1.63 3.99
N HIS A 655 29.48 1.78 4.22
CA HIS A 655 30.07 3.10 4.45
C HIS A 655 29.94 3.98 3.20
N ASN A 656 30.23 3.42 2.03
CA ASN A 656 30.08 4.13 0.76
C ASN A 656 28.61 4.45 0.48
N MET A 657 27.69 3.54 0.76
CA MET A 657 26.25 3.78 0.66
C MET A 657 25.81 4.98 1.52
N ASP A 658 26.16 5.00 2.82
CA ASP A 658 25.76 6.09 3.71
C ASP A 658 26.34 7.45 3.27
N ALA A 659 27.62 7.48 2.91
CA ALA A 659 28.27 8.69 2.41
C ALA A 659 27.67 9.15 1.06
N ALA A 660 27.38 8.22 0.14
CA ALA A 660 26.84 8.50 -1.19
C ALA A 660 25.46 9.17 -1.14
N PHE A 661 24.61 8.79 -0.18
CA PHE A 661 23.27 9.37 -0.03
C PHE A 661 23.22 10.57 0.93
N THR A 662 24.30 10.86 1.65
CA THR A 662 24.43 12.08 2.46
C THR A 662 24.89 13.28 1.62
N LEU A 663 25.68 13.02 0.57
CA LEU A 663 26.17 14.03 -0.36
C LEU A 663 25.22 14.18 -1.56
N LEU A 664 24.75 15.39 -1.82
CA LEU A 664 24.03 15.66 -3.06
C LEU A 664 25.03 15.84 -4.21
N PRO A 665 24.86 15.15 -5.35
CA PRO A 665 25.59 15.43 -6.59
C PRO A 665 25.43 16.88 -7.06
N ASP A 666 26.38 17.37 -7.86
CA ASP A 666 26.37 18.73 -8.37
C ASP A 666 25.42 18.87 -9.57
N PRO A 667 24.39 19.74 -9.50
CA PRO A 667 23.53 19.98 -10.65
C PRO A 667 24.26 20.82 -11.71
N VAL A 668 24.35 20.30 -12.94
CA VAL A 668 25.01 20.94 -14.09
C VAL A 668 23.99 21.43 -15.11
N SER A 669 22.98 20.63 -15.42
CA SER A 669 21.91 20.96 -16.34
C SER A 669 20.55 20.55 -15.77
N SER A 670 19.47 21.17 -16.26
CA SER A 670 18.12 20.77 -15.87
C SER A 670 17.81 19.34 -16.35
N PRO A 671 16.85 18.63 -15.73
CA PRO A 671 16.39 17.33 -16.23
C PRO A 671 15.94 17.40 -17.70
N ARG A 672 15.28 18.50 -18.10
CA ARG A 672 14.78 18.72 -19.46
C ARG A 672 15.91 18.91 -20.48
N ASP A 673 16.89 19.75 -20.17
CA ASP A 673 18.03 19.97 -21.06
C ASP A 673 18.83 18.69 -21.25
N THR A 674 19.06 17.97 -20.16
CA THR A 674 19.77 16.68 -20.17
C THR A 674 19.02 15.67 -21.03
N TYR A 675 17.70 15.57 -20.86
CA TYR A 675 16.87 14.69 -21.68
C TYR A 675 16.88 15.08 -23.16
N ALA A 676 16.88 16.38 -23.49
CA ALA A 676 17.00 16.82 -24.88
C ALA A 676 18.33 16.37 -25.52
N ARG A 677 19.44 16.40 -24.76
CA ARG A 677 20.74 15.88 -25.22
C ARG A 677 20.70 14.36 -25.42
N LEU A 678 20.05 13.63 -24.51
CA LEU A 678 19.81 12.18 -24.66
C LEU A 678 19.06 11.87 -25.97
N VAL A 679 17.94 12.55 -26.24
CA VAL A 679 17.13 12.36 -27.45
C VAL A 679 17.90 12.68 -28.73
N ARG A 680 18.81 13.65 -28.70
CA ARG A 680 19.67 14.02 -29.83
C ARG A 680 20.86 13.06 -30.05
N GLY A 681 21.03 12.05 -29.21
CA GLY A 681 22.19 11.14 -29.28
C GLY A 681 23.50 11.80 -28.83
N GLU A 682 23.43 12.90 -28.09
CA GLU A 682 24.59 13.61 -27.51
C GLU A 682 25.06 12.96 -26.20
N VAL A 683 24.88 11.64 -26.09
CA VAL A 683 25.27 10.83 -24.94
C VAL A 683 26.22 9.72 -25.39
N GLU A 684 27.02 9.25 -24.46
CA GLU A 684 27.88 8.09 -24.63
C GLU A 684 27.78 7.20 -23.40
N GLN A 685 28.07 5.91 -23.60
CA GLN A 685 28.12 4.95 -22.53
C GLN A 685 29.55 4.80 -22.05
N ILE A 686 29.76 4.86 -20.73
CA ILE A 686 31.07 4.70 -20.10
C ILE A 686 30.98 3.75 -18.91
N PRO A 687 32.08 3.09 -18.50
CA PRO A 687 32.08 2.32 -17.27
C PRO A 687 32.01 3.24 -16.05
N VAL A 688 31.39 2.79 -14.96
CA VAL A 688 31.23 3.54 -13.70
C VAL A 688 32.56 4.08 -13.17
N ARG A 689 33.66 3.31 -13.28
CA ARG A 689 35.00 3.76 -12.87
C ARG A 689 35.47 5.06 -13.53
N ASP A 690 34.94 5.40 -14.70
CA ASP A 690 35.31 6.59 -15.48
C ASP A 690 34.28 7.73 -15.33
N MET A 691 33.30 7.60 -14.43
CA MET A 691 32.18 8.54 -14.29
C MET A 691 32.53 9.86 -13.58
N GLN A 692 33.70 9.97 -12.96
CA GLN A 692 34.06 11.17 -12.21
C GLN A 692 34.00 12.42 -13.10
N ASP A 693 33.35 13.46 -12.60
CA ASP A 693 33.12 14.72 -13.31
C ASP A 693 32.32 14.59 -14.63
N ARG A 694 31.67 13.45 -14.86
CA ARG A 694 30.74 13.24 -15.98
C ARG A 694 29.32 13.55 -15.55
N THR A 695 28.57 14.22 -16.42
CA THR A 695 27.15 14.49 -16.22
C THR A 695 26.35 13.25 -16.60
N VAL A 696 25.59 12.67 -15.67
CA VAL A 696 24.75 11.50 -15.96
C VAL A 696 23.56 11.92 -16.84
N ALA A 697 23.28 11.12 -17.87
CA ALA A 697 22.20 11.41 -18.82
C ALA A 697 20.87 10.75 -18.41
N VAL A 698 20.94 9.76 -17.53
CA VAL A 698 19.80 9.00 -17.02
C VAL A 698 19.82 9.01 -15.50
N GLN A 699 18.68 8.69 -14.89
CA GLN A 699 18.56 8.57 -13.44
C GLN A 699 19.26 7.28 -12.99
N LEU A 700 20.08 7.37 -11.94
CA LEU A 700 20.73 6.22 -11.32
C LEU A 700 20.03 5.90 -10.00
N VAL A 701 19.40 4.73 -9.92
CA VAL A 701 18.66 4.25 -8.74
C VAL A 701 19.17 2.86 -8.36
N PRO A 702 20.16 2.77 -7.46
CA PRO A 702 20.64 1.48 -6.98
C PRO A 702 19.65 0.86 -5.99
N TYR A 703 19.50 -0.46 -6.03
CA TYR A 703 18.79 -1.23 -5.01
C TYR A 703 19.78 -2.13 -4.26
N PRO A 704 19.92 -1.97 -2.93
CA PRO A 704 19.29 -0.96 -2.07
C PRO A 704 19.88 0.46 -2.26
N PRO A 705 19.26 1.53 -1.69
CA PRO A 705 17.97 1.57 -1.00
C PRO A 705 16.76 1.75 -1.93
N GLY A 706 16.97 1.84 -3.25
CA GLY A 706 15.87 2.03 -4.21
C GLY A 706 15.37 3.47 -4.35
N ILE A 707 16.22 4.45 -4.02
CA ILE A 707 15.95 5.87 -4.20
C ILE A 707 17.02 6.51 -5.11
N PRO A 708 16.71 7.64 -5.78
CA PRO A 708 17.64 8.23 -6.74
C PRO A 708 18.96 8.65 -6.08
N LEU A 709 20.04 7.98 -6.48
CA LEU A 709 21.41 8.36 -6.12
C LEU A 709 21.81 9.59 -6.92
N MET A 710 21.65 9.54 -8.24
CA MET A 710 21.89 10.65 -9.16
C MET A 710 20.69 10.88 -10.08
N MET A 711 20.42 12.15 -10.35
CA MET A 711 19.41 12.58 -11.31
C MET A 711 20.06 12.99 -12.64
N PRO A 712 19.34 12.87 -13.78
CA PRO A 712 19.82 13.37 -15.05
C PRO A 712 20.24 14.84 -14.94
N GLY A 713 21.46 15.16 -15.39
CA GLY A 713 22.01 16.51 -15.35
C GLY A 713 22.92 16.78 -14.16
N GLU A 714 23.10 15.80 -13.28
CA GLU A 714 24.04 15.87 -12.16
C GLU A 714 25.39 15.24 -12.49
N LYS A 715 26.43 15.67 -11.78
CA LYS A 715 27.76 15.03 -11.79
C LYS A 715 28.28 14.76 -10.38
N ALA A 716 29.18 13.78 -10.25
CA ALA A 716 29.92 13.53 -9.02
C ALA A 716 31.38 13.99 -9.20
N GLY A 717 31.76 15.06 -8.51
CA GLY A 717 33.14 15.54 -8.45
C GLY A 717 34.02 14.70 -7.50
N ALA A 718 35.30 15.05 -7.40
CA ALA A 718 36.26 14.36 -6.54
C ALA A 718 35.87 14.37 -5.04
N ASP A 719 35.19 15.42 -4.57
CA ASP A 719 34.65 15.56 -3.21
C ASP A 719 33.44 14.65 -2.93
N LYS A 720 32.85 14.05 -3.98
CA LYS A 720 31.67 13.18 -3.91
C LYS A 720 31.98 11.75 -4.38
N ARG A 721 33.24 11.34 -4.26
CA ARG A 721 33.75 10.04 -4.73
C ARG A 721 32.99 8.83 -4.17
N ALA A 722 32.42 8.94 -2.97
CA ALA A 722 31.60 7.91 -2.36
C ALA A 722 30.42 7.43 -3.25
N VAL A 723 29.85 8.33 -4.07
CA VAL A 723 28.79 7.99 -5.05
C VAL A 723 29.28 6.94 -6.05
N ILE A 724 30.52 7.10 -6.52
CA ILE A 724 31.16 6.20 -7.48
C ILE A 724 31.58 4.91 -6.77
N ASP A 725 32.22 5.05 -5.60
CA ASP A 725 32.73 3.91 -4.84
C ASP A 725 31.60 2.98 -4.35
N TYR A 726 30.39 3.52 -4.14
CA TYR A 726 29.23 2.70 -3.83
C TYR A 726 28.81 1.83 -5.02
N LEU A 727 28.68 2.41 -6.22
CA LEU A 727 28.35 1.66 -7.44
C LEU A 727 29.43 0.62 -7.77
N LEU A 728 30.71 0.96 -7.57
CA LEU A 728 31.82 0.02 -7.76
C LEU A 728 31.80 -1.12 -6.71
N ALA A 729 31.43 -0.84 -5.46
CA ALA A 729 31.28 -1.89 -4.45
C ALA A 729 30.17 -2.88 -4.83
N MET A 730 29.07 -2.40 -5.44
CA MET A 730 28.00 -3.25 -5.96
C MET A 730 28.47 -4.08 -7.17
N GLU A 731 29.19 -3.46 -8.12
CA GLU A 731 29.79 -4.17 -9.27
C GLU A 731 30.69 -5.33 -8.82
N VAL A 732 31.56 -5.10 -7.83
CA VAL A 732 32.45 -6.13 -7.27
C VAL A 732 31.64 -7.25 -6.60
N PHE A 733 30.64 -6.88 -5.80
CA PHE A 733 29.79 -7.87 -5.13
C PHE A 733 29.05 -8.77 -6.13
N ASP A 734 28.47 -8.19 -7.18
CA ASP A 734 27.78 -8.93 -8.24
C ASP A 734 28.72 -9.91 -8.96
N GLY A 735 29.99 -9.52 -9.15
CA GLY A 735 31.01 -10.39 -9.73
C GLY A 735 31.36 -11.57 -8.82
N HIS A 736 31.40 -11.33 -7.51
CA HIS A 736 31.73 -12.36 -6.52
C HIS A 736 30.56 -13.29 -6.16
N PHE A 737 29.31 -12.86 -6.34
CA PHE A 737 28.12 -13.61 -5.93
C PHE A 737 27.05 -13.70 -7.03
N PRO A 738 27.31 -14.46 -8.11
CA PRO A 738 26.31 -14.66 -9.17
C PRO A 738 25.02 -15.32 -8.64
N GLY A 739 23.86 -14.80 -9.05
CA GLY A 739 22.56 -15.12 -8.46
C GLY A 739 22.16 -14.22 -7.27
N PHE A 740 22.99 -13.25 -6.91
CA PHE A 740 22.69 -12.18 -5.95
C PHE A 740 22.96 -10.79 -6.54
N GLU A 741 22.85 -10.65 -7.86
CA GLU A 741 23.08 -9.40 -8.56
C GLU A 741 22.12 -8.31 -8.07
N HIS A 742 22.65 -7.11 -7.88
CA HIS A 742 21.84 -5.96 -7.52
C HIS A 742 21.02 -5.48 -8.73
N ASP A 743 19.78 -5.05 -8.47
CA ASP A 743 18.95 -4.38 -9.48
C ASP A 743 19.24 -2.88 -9.46
N ASN A 744 19.83 -2.36 -10.54
CA ASN A 744 20.27 -0.97 -10.61
C ASN A 744 19.63 -0.29 -11.82
N HIS A 745 18.63 0.56 -11.59
CA HIS A 745 18.06 1.31 -12.70
C HIS A 745 19.05 2.38 -13.19
N GLY A 746 19.18 2.47 -14.52
CA GLY A 746 20.10 3.40 -15.18
C GLY A 746 21.53 2.88 -15.34
N VAL A 747 21.79 1.66 -14.88
CA VAL A 747 23.06 0.94 -15.06
C VAL A 747 22.82 -0.25 -16.00
N GLU A 748 23.64 -0.37 -17.03
CA GLU A 748 23.69 -1.56 -17.89
C GLU A 748 24.89 -2.43 -17.48
N ILE A 749 24.67 -3.74 -17.33
CA ILE A 749 25.73 -4.67 -16.93
C ILE A 749 26.30 -5.32 -18.18
N HIS A 750 27.55 -4.98 -18.52
CA HIS A 750 28.33 -5.66 -19.54
C HIS A 750 29.20 -6.73 -18.90
N ARG A 751 29.73 -7.65 -19.71
CA ARG A 751 30.76 -8.60 -19.24
C ARG A 751 32.09 -8.31 -19.92
N ASP A 752 33.16 -8.28 -19.14
CA ASP A 752 34.51 -8.15 -19.68
C ASP A 752 35.01 -9.46 -20.32
N ALA A 753 36.26 -9.47 -20.78
CA ALA A 753 36.87 -10.64 -21.42
C ALA A 753 37.02 -11.85 -20.47
N GLN A 754 36.96 -11.62 -19.15
CA GLN A 754 37.01 -12.63 -18.10
C GLN A 754 35.60 -13.02 -17.61
N GLY A 755 34.55 -12.47 -18.23
CA GLY A 755 33.16 -12.72 -17.87
C GLY A 755 32.69 -11.94 -16.63
N GLN A 756 33.49 -11.04 -16.07
CA GLN A 756 33.13 -10.26 -14.89
C GLN A 756 32.17 -9.12 -15.26
N PRO A 757 31.20 -8.79 -14.38
CA PRO A 757 30.29 -7.67 -14.63
C PRO A 757 31.05 -6.35 -14.63
N VAL A 758 30.70 -5.48 -15.57
CA VAL A 758 31.14 -4.09 -15.64
C VAL A 758 29.90 -3.23 -15.76
N TYR A 759 29.70 -2.36 -14.79
CA TYR A 759 28.60 -1.41 -14.76
C TYR A 759 28.88 -0.28 -15.73
N MET A 760 27.95 -0.08 -16.66
CA MET A 760 28.00 0.92 -17.70
C MET A 760 26.86 1.91 -17.50
N ILE A 761 27.15 3.20 -17.66
CA ILE A 761 26.16 4.27 -17.50
C ILE A 761 26.16 5.21 -18.70
N TYR A 762 24.99 5.78 -19.01
CA TYR A 762 24.91 6.86 -19.98
C TYR A 762 25.26 8.19 -19.35
N VAL A 763 26.25 8.85 -19.95
CA VAL A 763 26.66 10.21 -19.61
C VAL A 763 26.56 11.09 -20.83
N VAL A 764 26.52 12.38 -20.57
CA VAL A 764 26.49 13.36 -21.64
C VAL A 764 27.90 13.49 -22.27
N LYS A 765 27.96 13.55 -23.62
CA LYS A 765 29.21 13.73 -24.37
C LYS A 765 29.88 15.05 -24.01
N ARG A 766 31.21 15.03 -23.99
CA ARG A 766 32.05 16.23 -23.80
C ARG A 766 32.06 17.12 -25.03
#